data_AF-A0A7C1IB23-F1
#
_entry.id   AF-A0A7C1IB23-F1
#
_cell.length_a   1.000
_cell.length_b   1.000
_cell.length_c   1.000
_cell.angle_alpha   90.00
_cell.angle_beta   90.00
_cell.angle_gamma   90.00
#
_symmetry.space_group_name_H-M   'P 1'
#
loop_
_entity.id
_entity.type
_entity.pdbx_description
1 polymer ?
#
loop_
_entity_poly.entity_id
_entity_poly.type
_entity_poly.pdbx_seq_one_letter_code
_entity_poly.pdbx_strand_id
1 'polypeptide(L)'
;MNIKRFKGREGVSEVIGTVLLLGIAVIIFSSLIVYVLSMDTGNPSPDVHMVGYMNEYGHAIVEHRGGDPLPIEDLKVTIWKGTDASKSFEGSELAAIFRDSNNNAIWDVGDYIDINCPQIFGGVAHWQVSVALVDKVSNSIIMSGVVQTGHTEYLFTDESEIDGAADFTWNPEPACVRDAIAFNPSSSAHSSYIVSYYWTFGDGTPASTLAEPDHQYATPGTYTVTLNITYAPGVNVSGVRNWDTVTKQVTVSDIPHITDNSPHPATTGDPYTFSVSVTDLDGIDSVFVRYRFGSGATTNVSMTNVGGSTWEHTITIPATSLNDLYYSIAANDTLGFWNSTGTLTTDVVDNDPPSIVNDSPSNGTTGDPYTFRVNVTDNINSGSDIVVTADWSHGSLSGNTSLSYVSGTMYEGTITLDLYSTANLAYDLYAEDAAGNGNTTGPFSATVADNDPPAITDHSDQWAFWGEDFVFNASVTDNIAVANVYLEYWIDGGTPTNVSLTNVGGSYYQYTKHLPISGTTLYYVFAAVDTSGNWADYFEYNKTLYSGHVHNVNQGTWYDQIYQATKVANPGDEIRIYPGTYDTHGQGNKNIVIDQDDVKLVGRSSPDTVLMISQQDGITVTASNVLIKNLTMVKNSNAQPSNSFKKGIYVNGATNVTIDNVDISEAGQSAIYITGSTQVTVVNSKLWNNQQHGVYVGGDSTNVYIENNNIFDNDESGVLIEDSDGNTVVGNNIYHNADGVYLYRATYCNVSSNTIWGNDAGVTLQGTNQEDTKLNIVYSNVINHSNIGIEFVEYARQNNLTYNTLHNNTQYGIYIPAPNNKENNNNQLDHNNFMDNGLSNAYDECNNIWDDGSQGNYWDDYTGSDTNGDGIGDTNIPHNIVGGPNTDPYPFVNPV
;
A
#
# COMPACT_ATOMS: atom_id res chain seq x y z
N MET A 1 -38.81 44.19 -8.64
CA MET A 1 -37.47 43.96 -9.20
C MET A 1 -37.63 43.28 -10.55
N ASN A 2 -36.95 43.80 -11.57
CA ASN A 2 -37.07 43.48 -12.99
C ASN A 2 -36.51 42.10 -13.37
N ILE A 3 -37.30 41.35 -14.16
CA ILE A 3 -36.98 40.58 -15.39
C ILE A 3 -35.62 39.81 -15.46
N LYS A 4 -35.65 38.46 -15.55
CA LYS A 4 -35.42 37.69 -16.83
C LYS A 4 -35.41 36.16 -16.67
N ARG A 5 -36.22 35.54 -17.55
CA ARG A 5 -36.00 34.33 -18.38
C ARG A 5 -35.97 32.94 -17.72
N PHE A 6 -37.08 32.20 -17.87
CA PHE A 6 -37.07 30.75 -18.02
C PHE A 6 -37.04 30.38 -19.52
N LYS A 7 -36.05 29.57 -19.90
CA LYS A 7 -35.90 28.95 -21.23
C LYS A 7 -36.90 27.82 -21.38
N GLY A 8 -37.67 27.82 -22.47
CA GLY A 8 -38.40 26.64 -22.94
C GLY A 8 -37.46 25.59 -23.52
N ARG A 9 -37.71 24.33 -23.15
CA ARG A 9 -37.21 23.13 -23.82
C ARG A 9 -38.38 22.16 -23.95
N GLU A 10 -38.88 21.99 -25.16
CA GLU A 10 -39.40 20.68 -25.61
C GLU A 10 -38.72 20.41 -26.96
N GLY A 11 -37.68 19.57 -26.89
CA GLY A 11 -37.02 19.03 -28.08
C GLY A 11 -37.88 17.90 -28.64
N VAL A 12 -38.02 17.88 -29.96
CA VAL A 12 -38.79 16.87 -30.69
C VAL A 12 -38.13 15.49 -30.47
N SER A 13 -38.95 14.51 -30.11
CA SER A 13 -38.53 13.12 -29.86
C SER A 13 -37.77 12.52 -31.04
N GLU A 14 -36.65 11.84 -30.75
CA GLU A 14 -35.82 11.07 -31.70
C GLU A 14 -36.66 10.15 -32.61
N VAL A 15 -37.75 9.59 -32.08
CA VAL A 15 -38.65 8.68 -32.80
C VAL A 15 -39.33 9.36 -33.99
N ILE A 16 -39.67 10.65 -33.89
CA ILE A 16 -40.34 11.38 -34.97
C ILE A 16 -39.37 11.65 -36.12
N GLY A 17 -38.08 11.90 -35.83
CA GLY A 17 -37.04 12.09 -36.82
C GLY A 17 -36.79 10.82 -37.65
N THR A 18 -36.72 9.66 -37.00
CA THR A 18 -36.50 8.37 -37.68
C THR A 18 -37.68 7.98 -38.57
N VAL A 19 -38.92 8.20 -38.11
CA VAL A 19 -40.13 7.91 -38.91
C VAL A 19 -40.21 8.81 -40.14
N LEU A 20 -39.82 10.09 -40.03
CA LEU A 20 -39.83 11.01 -41.17
C LEU A 20 -38.78 10.62 -42.22
N LEU A 21 -37.58 10.22 -41.79
CA LEU A 21 -36.49 9.77 -42.68
C LEU A 21 -36.83 8.45 -43.38
N LEU A 22 -37.44 7.49 -42.68
CA LEU A 22 -37.90 6.24 -43.27
C LEU A 22 -39.00 6.50 -44.33
N GLY A 23 -39.92 7.43 -44.05
CA GLY A 23 -40.97 7.83 -44.98
C GLY A 23 -40.42 8.43 -46.29
N ILE A 24 -39.40 9.29 -46.20
CA ILE A 24 -38.74 9.88 -47.38
C ILE A 24 -38.00 8.81 -48.19
N ALA A 25 -37.30 7.90 -47.53
CA ALA A 25 -36.56 6.82 -48.21
C ALA A 25 -37.50 5.89 -49.00
N VAL A 26 -38.63 5.47 -48.40
CA VAL A 26 -39.60 4.59 -49.06
C VAL A 26 -40.22 5.24 -50.30
N ILE A 27 -40.48 6.56 -50.26
CA ILE A 27 -41.03 7.29 -51.41
C ILE A 27 -40.03 7.36 -52.57
N ILE A 28 -38.74 7.58 -52.29
CA ILE A 28 -37.69 7.66 -53.31
C ILE A 28 -37.44 6.29 -53.97
N PHE A 29 -37.43 5.20 -53.19
CA PHE A 29 -37.25 3.86 -53.76
C PHE A 29 -38.48 3.39 -54.57
N SER A 30 -39.68 3.80 -54.17
CA SER A 30 -40.91 3.47 -54.91
C SER A 30 -40.98 4.18 -56.27
N SER A 31 -40.52 5.42 -56.36
CA SER A 31 -40.50 6.16 -57.65
C SER A 31 -39.42 5.64 -58.61
N LEU A 32 -38.30 5.12 -58.09
CA LEU A 32 -37.23 4.54 -58.92
C LEU A 32 -37.65 3.20 -59.55
N ILE A 33 -38.40 2.36 -58.82
CA ILE A 33 -38.92 1.07 -59.33
C ILE A 33 -39.91 1.28 -60.49
N VAL A 34 -40.76 2.31 -60.43
CA VAL A 34 -41.72 2.61 -61.50
C VAL A 34 -41.02 3.08 -62.79
N TYR A 35 -39.87 3.76 -62.68
CA TYR A 35 -39.10 4.24 -63.84
C TYR A 35 -38.34 3.11 -64.55
N VAL A 36 -37.74 2.17 -63.79
CA VAL A 36 -36.97 1.05 -64.35
C VAL A 36 -37.87 0.04 -65.06
N LEU A 37 -39.11 -0.16 -64.59
CA LEU A 37 -40.06 -1.08 -65.22
C LEU A 37 -40.80 -0.49 -66.44
N SER A 38 -40.56 0.78 -66.81
CA SER A 38 -41.24 1.45 -67.93
C SER A 38 -40.41 1.66 -69.20
N MET A 39 -39.20 1.07 -69.29
CA MET A 39 -38.37 1.15 -70.50
C MET A 39 -38.67 -0.01 -71.46
N ASP A 40 -39.32 0.31 -72.57
CA ASP A 40 -39.66 -0.61 -73.67
C ASP A 40 -38.42 -0.87 -74.55
N THR A 41 -37.94 -2.11 -74.59
CA THR A 41 -36.85 -2.54 -75.46
C THR A 41 -37.45 -2.99 -76.80
N GLY A 42 -37.19 -2.25 -77.89
CA GLY A 42 -37.71 -2.60 -79.21
C GLY A 42 -37.35 -4.03 -79.63
N ASN A 43 -38.34 -4.75 -80.19
CA ASN A 43 -38.21 -6.18 -80.50
C ASN A 43 -37.08 -6.44 -81.54
N PRO A 44 -36.23 -7.45 -81.31
CA PRO A 44 -35.15 -7.82 -82.24
C PRO A 44 -35.69 -8.37 -83.57
N SER A 45 -34.95 -8.19 -84.66
CA SER A 45 -35.29 -8.76 -85.97
C SER A 45 -35.20 -10.29 -85.92
N PRO A 46 -36.18 -11.04 -86.46
CA PRO A 46 -36.17 -12.50 -86.44
C PRO A 46 -35.12 -13.10 -87.40
N ASP A 47 -34.53 -14.24 -87.04
CA ASP A 47 -33.54 -14.95 -87.86
C ASP A 47 -34.20 -16.11 -88.62
N VAL A 48 -34.38 -15.95 -89.93
CA VAL A 48 -35.11 -16.89 -90.78
C VAL A 48 -34.32 -17.27 -92.02
N HIS A 49 -34.16 -18.58 -92.23
CA HIS A 49 -33.58 -19.16 -93.41
C HIS A 49 -34.66 -19.50 -94.44
N MET A 50 -34.55 -18.94 -95.64
CA MET A 50 -35.60 -19.05 -96.66
C MET A 50 -35.01 -19.15 -98.06
N VAL A 51 -35.82 -19.66 -99.00
CA VAL A 51 -35.46 -19.76 -100.41
C VAL A 51 -36.53 -19.09 -101.26
N GLY A 52 -36.10 -18.22 -102.16
CA GLY A 52 -36.94 -17.61 -103.17
C GLY A 52 -36.67 -18.25 -104.54
N TYR A 53 -37.72 -18.63 -105.26
CA TYR A 53 -37.59 -19.05 -106.65
C TYR A 53 -38.84 -18.71 -107.44
N MET A 54 -38.77 -18.87 -108.77
CA MET A 54 -39.91 -18.63 -109.64
C MET A 54 -40.26 -19.89 -110.42
N ASN A 55 -41.54 -20.28 -110.36
CA ASN A 55 -42.01 -21.50 -111.00
C ASN A 55 -42.25 -21.30 -112.51
N GLU A 56 -42.51 -22.41 -113.20
CA GLU A 56 -42.75 -22.44 -114.66
C GLU A 56 -43.98 -21.62 -115.12
N TYR A 57 -44.89 -21.28 -114.21
CA TYR A 57 -46.09 -20.46 -114.47
C TYR A 57 -45.85 -18.96 -114.22
N GLY A 58 -44.64 -18.57 -113.80
CA GLY A 58 -44.28 -17.18 -113.49
C GLY A 58 -44.69 -16.73 -112.09
N HIS A 59 -45.06 -17.63 -111.18
CA HIS A 59 -45.30 -17.26 -109.79
C HIS A 59 -43.97 -17.18 -109.02
N ALA A 60 -43.81 -16.14 -108.21
CA ALA A 60 -42.72 -16.03 -107.26
C ALA A 60 -43.09 -16.78 -105.98
N ILE A 61 -42.28 -17.79 -105.62
CA ILE A 61 -42.43 -18.61 -104.44
C ILE A 61 -41.36 -18.21 -103.41
N VAL A 62 -41.79 -17.97 -102.17
CA VAL A 62 -40.90 -17.78 -101.03
C VAL A 62 -41.21 -18.86 -100.00
N GLU A 63 -40.24 -19.72 -99.71
CA GLU A 63 -40.40 -20.90 -98.86
C GLU A 63 -39.53 -20.79 -97.60
N HIS A 64 -40.10 -21.12 -96.45
CA HIS A 64 -39.38 -21.17 -95.18
C HIS A 64 -38.60 -22.49 -95.07
N ARG A 65 -37.31 -22.40 -94.77
CA ARG A 65 -36.35 -23.52 -94.75
C ARG A 65 -35.62 -23.68 -93.42
N GLY A 66 -35.92 -22.86 -92.42
CA GLY A 66 -35.34 -22.93 -91.08
C GLY A 66 -35.33 -21.58 -90.36
N GLY A 67 -35.04 -21.56 -89.06
CA GLY A 67 -35.08 -20.34 -88.24
C GLY A 67 -36.44 -20.09 -87.58
N ASP A 68 -36.68 -18.85 -87.14
CA ASP A 68 -37.82 -18.48 -86.31
C ASP A 68 -39.17 -18.60 -87.05
N PRO A 69 -40.22 -19.16 -86.43
CA PRO A 69 -41.56 -19.20 -86.99
C PRO A 69 -42.27 -17.85 -86.83
N LEU A 70 -42.91 -17.34 -87.89
CA LEU A 70 -43.44 -15.97 -87.90
C LEU A 70 -44.95 -15.92 -88.16
N PRO A 71 -45.78 -15.34 -87.27
CA PRO A 71 -47.19 -15.16 -87.52
C PRO A 71 -47.43 -14.36 -88.80
N ILE A 72 -48.30 -14.87 -89.69
CA ILE A 72 -48.51 -14.20 -90.98
C ILE A 72 -49.14 -12.81 -90.84
N GLU A 73 -49.86 -12.57 -89.75
CA GLU A 73 -50.42 -11.26 -89.43
C GLU A 73 -49.35 -10.21 -89.15
N ASP A 74 -48.14 -10.63 -88.79
CA ASP A 74 -46.99 -9.77 -88.51
C ASP A 74 -46.11 -9.57 -89.75
N LEU A 75 -46.39 -10.27 -90.85
CA LEU A 75 -45.61 -10.17 -92.09
C LEU A 75 -46.20 -9.18 -93.09
N LYS A 76 -45.31 -8.59 -93.87
CA LYS A 76 -45.62 -7.86 -95.10
C LYS A 76 -44.68 -8.29 -96.21
N VAL A 77 -45.23 -8.72 -97.33
CA VAL A 77 -44.46 -9.03 -98.54
C VAL A 77 -44.64 -7.91 -99.54
N THR A 78 -43.57 -7.42 -100.13
CA THR A 78 -43.64 -6.47 -101.25
C THR A 78 -42.86 -7.01 -102.44
N ILE A 79 -43.45 -6.88 -103.63
CA ILE A 79 -42.87 -7.32 -104.89
C ILE A 79 -42.78 -6.16 -105.88
N TRP A 80 -41.68 -6.09 -106.64
CA TRP A 80 -41.41 -5.07 -107.64
C TRP A 80 -41.05 -5.68 -108.99
N LYS A 81 -41.51 -5.05 -110.08
CA LYS A 81 -41.05 -5.30 -111.45
C LYS A 81 -40.38 -4.04 -111.97
N GLY A 82 -39.05 -3.97 -111.85
CA GLY A 82 -38.28 -2.75 -112.13
C GLY A 82 -38.53 -1.65 -111.09
N THR A 83 -38.32 -0.38 -111.47
CA THR A 83 -38.43 0.77 -110.55
C THR A 83 -39.86 1.32 -110.40
N ASP A 84 -40.79 0.97 -111.29
CA ASP A 84 -42.03 1.75 -111.47
C ASP A 84 -43.32 0.97 -111.14
N ALA A 85 -43.24 -0.35 -110.90
CA ALA A 85 -44.41 -1.19 -110.59
C ALA A 85 -44.17 -2.05 -109.35
N SER A 86 -44.98 -1.88 -108.31
CA SER A 86 -44.90 -2.65 -107.06
C SER A 86 -46.28 -3.00 -106.49
N LYS A 87 -46.34 -4.07 -105.69
CA LYS A 87 -47.53 -4.45 -104.91
C LYS A 87 -47.07 -5.02 -103.57
N SER A 88 -47.73 -4.60 -102.50
CA SER A 88 -47.56 -5.19 -101.16
C SER A 88 -48.76 -6.05 -100.81
N PHE A 89 -48.52 -7.11 -100.04
CA PHE A 89 -49.48 -8.04 -99.48
C PHE A 89 -49.34 -8.05 -97.96
N GLU A 90 -50.46 -7.82 -97.27
CA GLU A 90 -50.58 -7.91 -95.82
C GLU A 90 -52.02 -8.32 -95.44
N GLY A 91 -52.20 -8.84 -94.22
CA GLY A 91 -53.52 -9.23 -93.71
C GLY A 91 -54.23 -10.25 -94.61
N SER A 92 -55.50 -10.00 -94.94
CA SER A 92 -56.31 -10.93 -95.74
C SER A 92 -55.81 -11.13 -97.18
N GLU A 93 -55.09 -10.15 -97.76
CA GLU A 93 -54.47 -10.32 -99.08
C GLU A 93 -53.27 -11.26 -99.03
N LEU A 94 -52.46 -11.20 -97.96
CA LEU A 94 -51.33 -12.11 -97.76
C LEU A 94 -51.82 -13.53 -97.42
N ALA A 95 -52.85 -13.65 -96.57
CA ALA A 95 -53.47 -14.93 -96.26
C ALA A 95 -54.02 -15.66 -97.50
N ALA A 96 -54.48 -14.93 -98.53
CA ALA A 96 -55.00 -15.53 -99.77
C ALA A 96 -53.91 -16.15 -100.65
N ILE A 97 -52.68 -15.66 -100.56
CA ILE A 97 -51.52 -16.17 -101.32
C ILE A 97 -50.60 -17.06 -100.47
N PHE A 98 -50.88 -17.20 -99.19
CA PHE A 98 -50.18 -18.11 -98.30
C PHE A 98 -50.61 -19.56 -98.53
N ARG A 99 -49.65 -20.46 -98.46
CA ARG A 99 -49.85 -21.91 -98.56
C ARG A 99 -49.29 -22.53 -97.31
N ASP A 100 -50.19 -22.60 -96.34
CA ASP A 100 -49.99 -23.18 -95.03
C ASP A 100 -50.19 -24.70 -95.12
N SER A 101 -49.11 -25.44 -94.91
CA SER A 101 -49.10 -26.90 -94.98
C SER A 101 -49.70 -27.55 -93.72
N ASN A 102 -49.74 -26.84 -92.59
CA ASN A 102 -50.17 -27.36 -91.30
C ASN A 102 -51.40 -26.61 -90.71
N ASN A 103 -51.87 -25.56 -91.38
CA ASN A 103 -53.04 -24.73 -91.10
C ASN A 103 -53.02 -24.04 -89.72
N ASN A 104 -51.84 -23.60 -89.27
CA ASN A 104 -51.62 -22.90 -88.00
C ASN A 104 -51.56 -21.35 -88.11
N ALA A 105 -51.60 -20.80 -89.33
CA ALA A 105 -51.46 -19.37 -89.65
C ALA A 105 -50.12 -18.73 -89.24
N ILE A 106 -49.07 -19.54 -89.14
CA ILE A 106 -47.69 -19.15 -88.82
C ILE A 106 -46.81 -19.61 -90.00
N TRP A 107 -45.96 -18.74 -90.51
CA TRP A 107 -45.01 -19.09 -91.55
C TRP A 107 -43.82 -19.83 -90.93
N ASP A 108 -43.82 -21.16 -91.06
CA ASP A 108 -42.78 -22.07 -90.56
C ASP A 108 -42.31 -23.08 -91.64
N VAL A 109 -41.34 -23.92 -91.27
CA VAL A 109 -40.62 -24.79 -92.21
C VAL A 109 -41.58 -25.71 -92.98
N GLY A 110 -41.62 -25.56 -94.30
CA GLY A 110 -42.51 -26.30 -95.20
C GLY A 110 -43.64 -25.47 -95.79
N ASP A 111 -43.88 -24.28 -95.26
CA ASP A 111 -44.86 -23.33 -95.79
C ASP A 111 -44.25 -22.37 -96.82
N TYR A 112 -45.10 -21.89 -97.72
CA TYR A 112 -44.66 -20.96 -98.76
C TYR A 112 -45.69 -19.89 -99.11
N ILE A 113 -45.18 -18.77 -99.61
CA ILE A 113 -45.99 -17.66 -100.13
C ILE A 113 -45.93 -17.74 -101.66
N ASP A 114 -47.11 -17.83 -102.30
CA ASP A 114 -47.27 -18.07 -103.72
C ASP A 114 -47.83 -16.84 -104.45
N ILE A 115 -46.94 -16.04 -105.04
CA ILE A 115 -47.29 -14.76 -105.65
C ILE A 115 -47.46 -14.93 -107.15
N ASN A 116 -48.70 -14.83 -107.64
CA ASN A 116 -49.01 -14.89 -109.07
C ASN A 116 -48.63 -13.59 -109.80
N CYS A 117 -47.34 -13.46 -110.18
CA CYS A 117 -46.81 -12.28 -110.86
C CYS A 117 -47.52 -11.96 -112.19
N PRO A 118 -47.90 -12.93 -113.05
CA PRO A 118 -48.69 -12.67 -114.25
C PRO A 118 -50.02 -11.96 -113.99
N GLN A 119 -50.73 -12.34 -112.94
CA GLN A 119 -51.99 -11.70 -112.55
C GLN A 119 -51.78 -10.26 -112.08
N ILE A 120 -50.66 -9.96 -111.43
CA ILE A 120 -50.38 -8.64 -110.85
C ILE A 120 -49.84 -7.67 -111.90
N PHE A 121 -48.90 -8.13 -112.76
CA PHE A 121 -48.11 -7.24 -113.60
C PHE A 121 -48.34 -7.38 -115.12
N GLY A 122 -49.13 -8.36 -115.58
CA GLY A 122 -49.38 -8.60 -117.01
C GLY A 122 -48.20 -9.25 -117.74
N GLY A 123 -48.47 -10.29 -118.55
CA GLY A 123 -47.46 -11.24 -119.04
C GLY A 123 -46.57 -10.83 -120.22
N VAL A 124 -45.32 -11.28 -120.16
CA VAL A 124 -44.45 -11.69 -121.29
C VAL A 124 -43.34 -12.63 -120.77
N ALA A 125 -42.84 -13.51 -121.64
CA ALA A 125 -41.90 -14.59 -121.34
C ALA A 125 -40.59 -14.08 -120.72
N HIS A 126 -40.10 -14.81 -119.70
CA HIS A 126 -38.99 -14.50 -118.79
C HIS A 126 -39.34 -13.47 -117.72
N TRP A 127 -39.61 -13.97 -116.51
CA TRP A 127 -39.97 -13.17 -115.36
C TRP A 127 -38.75 -12.98 -114.46
N GLN A 128 -38.52 -11.73 -114.06
CA GLN A 128 -37.59 -11.32 -113.03
C GLN A 128 -38.30 -10.26 -112.17
N VAL A 129 -38.39 -10.50 -110.87
CA VAL A 129 -39.07 -9.61 -109.90
C VAL A 129 -38.25 -9.53 -108.63
N SER A 130 -38.18 -8.35 -108.02
CA SER A 130 -37.59 -8.18 -106.69
C SER A 130 -38.66 -8.47 -105.64
N VAL A 131 -38.31 -9.21 -104.59
CA VAL A 131 -39.21 -9.51 -103.47
C VAL A 131 -38.51 -9.09 -102.18
N ALA A 132 -39.25 -8.42 -101.30
CA ALA A 132 -38.81 -8.17 -99.93
C ALA A 132 -39.88 -8.61 -98.94
N LEU A 133 -39.42 -9.26 -97.89
CA LEU A 133 -40.23 -9.68 -96.76
C LEU A 133 -39.84 -8.86 -95.54
N VAL A 134 -40.84 -8.28 -94.89
CA VAL A 134 -40.67 -7.39 -93.74
C VAL A 134 -41.48 -7.93 -92.56
N ASP A 135 -40.84 -8.00 -91.40
CA ASP A 135 -41.52 -8.20 -90.12
C ASP A 135 -42.01 -6.85 -89.60
N LYS A 136 -43.30 -6.74 -89.32
CA LYS A 136 -43.94 -5.51 -88.84
C LYS A 136 -43.74 -5.28 -87.35
N VAL A 137 -43.45 -6.32 -86.58
CA VAL A 137 -43.27 -6.21 -85.12
C VAL A 137 -41.92 -5.58 -84.80
N SER A 138 -40.85 -6.01 -85.46
CA SER A 138 -39.51 -5.42 -85.35
C SER A 138 -39.23 -4.31 -86.37
N ASN A 139 -40.13 -4.09 -87.32
CA ASN A 139 -39.99 -3.13 -88.43
C ASN A 139 -38.69 -3.32 -89.24
N SER A 140 -38.28 -4.59 -89.42
CA SER A 140 -37.02 -4.98 -90.07
C SER A 140 -37.25 -5.79 -91.34
N ILE A 141 -36.36 -5.63 -92.33
CA ILE A 141 -36.39 -6.42 -93.57
C ILE A 141 -35.73 -7.77 -93.29
N ILE A 142 -36.48 -8.86 -93.42
CA ILE A 142 -35.98 -10.23 -93.24
C ILE A 142 -35.23 -10.69 -94.50
N MET A 143 -35.78 -10.39 -95.68
CA MET A 143 -35.15 -10.68 -96.97
C MET A 143 -35.43 -9.55 -97.96
N SER A 144 -34.47 -9.28 -98.83
CA SER A 144 -34.68 -8.56 -100.09
C SER A 144 -33.81 -9.21 -101.18
N GLY A 145 -34.41 -9.60 -102.29
CA GLY A 145 -33.70 -10.31 -103.36
C GLY A 145 -34.46 -10.28 -104.68
N VAL A 146 -33.84 -10.80 -105.73
CA VAL A 146 -34.45 -10.92 -107.06
C VAL A 146 -34.70 -12.39 -107.38
N VAL A 147 -35.90 -12.74 -107.82
CA VAL A 147 -36.26 -14.11 -108.24
C VAL A 147 -36.57 -14.14 -109.73
N GLN A 148 -36.03 -15.14 -110.44
CA GLN A 148 -36.15 -15.28 -111.90
C GLN A 148 -36.42 -16.71 -112.37
N THR A 149 -37.01 -16.87 -113.56
CA THR A 149 -37.49 -18.16 -114.08
C THR A 149 -36.33 -19.11 -114.42
N GLY A 150 -36.31 -20.32 -113.83
CA GLY A 150 -35.35 -21.39 -114.17
C GLY A 150 -34.00 -21.36 -113.43
N HIS A 151 -33.83 -20.49 -112.43
CA HIS A 151 -32.68 -20.48 -111.52
C HIS A 151 -33.17 -20.74 -110.09
N THR A 152 -32.62 -21.74 -109.40
CA THR A 152 -32.66 -21.83 -107.94
C THR A 152 -31.40 -21.12 -107.46
N GLU A 153 -31.54 -19.87 -107.00
CA GLU A 153 -30.41 -19.07 -106.55
C GLU A 153 -30.27 -19.27 -105.03
N TYR A 154 -29.29 -20.06 -104.61
CA TYR A 154 -28.72 -19.89 -103.27
C TYR A 154 -27.88 -18.61 -103.34
N LEU A 155 -28.45 -17.51 -102.85
CA LEU A 155 -27.76 -16.23 -102.76
C LEU A 155 -26.79 -16.29 -101.58
N PHE A 156 -25.54 -16.65 -101.87
CA PHE A 156 -24.40 -16.42 -101.00
C PHE A 156 -23.76 -15.08 -101.36
N THR A 157 -23.43 -14.28 -100.34
CA THR A 157 -22.52 -13.15 -100.47
C THR A 157 -21.08 -13.65 -100.45
N ASP A 158 -20.41 -13.43 -101.59
CA ASP A 158 -18.98 -13.21 -101.82
C ASP A 158 -17.98 -14.32 -101.49
N GLU A 159 -17.48 -14.95 -102.57
CA GLU A 159 -16.28 -15.78 -102.64
C GLU A 159 -15.05 -14.88 -102.89
N SER A 160 -14.13 -14.80 -101.92
CA SER A 160 -12.73 -14.51 -102.22
C SER A 160 -11.83 -15.51 -101.49
N GLU A 161 -11.06 -16.25 -102.28
CA GLU A 161 -10.05 -17.23 -101.85
C GLU A 161 -10.62 -18.56 -101.34
N ILE A 162 -10.89 -19.43 -102.32
CA ILE A 162 -10.51 -20.84 -102.23
C ILE A 162 -8.98 -20.87 -102.09
N ASP A 163 -8.49 -20.53 -100.90
CA ASP A 163 -7.40 -21.27 -100.29
C ASP A 163 -8.08 -22.27 -99.36
N GLY A 164 -7.57 -23.49 -99.28
CA GLY A 164 -8.11 -24.51 -98.38
C GLY A 164 -7.76 -24.19 -96.93
N ALA A 165 -8.04 -22.97 -96.45
CA ALA A 165 -7.49 -22.43 -95.23
C ALA A 165 -8.06 -23.17 -94.01
N ALA A 166 -7.21 -23.95 -93.38
CA ALA A 166 -7.38 -24.36 -92.00
C ALA A 166 -7.57 -23.11 -91.15
N ASP A 167 -8.46 -23.18 -90.17
CA ASP A 167 -8.68 -22.11 -89.21
C ASP A 167 -9.18 -22.67 -87.87
N PHE A 168 -8.93 -21.94 -86.80
CA PHE A 168 -9.45 -22.31 -85.48
C PHE A 168 -9.69 -21.10 -84.57
N THR A 169 -10.57 -21.26 -83.59
CA THR A 169 -10.74 -20.35 -82.46
C THR A 169 -10.28 -21.03 -81.17
N TRP A 170 -10.09 -20.25 -80.11
CA TRP A 170 -9.83 -20.78 -78.78
C TRP A 170 -10.69 -20.06 -77.74
N ASN A 171 -10.97 -20.74 -76.64
CA ASN A 171 -11.72 -20.17 -75.52
C ASN A 171 -11.10 -20.65 -74.19
N PRO A 172 -10.86 -19.76 -73.21
CA PRO A 172 -11.19 -18.33 -73.18
C PRO A 172 -10.28 -17.43 -74.05
N GLU A 173 -10.81 -16.28 -74.50
CA GLU A 173 -10.07 -15.17 -75.13
C GLU A 173 -10.33 -13.87 -74.33
N PRO A 174 -9.31 -13.25 -73.68
CA PRO A 174 -7.89 -13.66 -73.62
C PRO A 174 -7.65 -14.94 -72.79
N ALA A 175 -6.57 -15.66 -73.09
CA ALA A 175 -6.21 -16.89 -72.41
C ALA A 175 -5.33 -16.62 -71.18
N CYS A 176 -5.53 -17.37 -70.09
CA CYS A 176 -4.73 -17.27 -68.86
C CYS A 176 -3.87 -18.53 -68.65
N VAL A 177 -2.70 -18.35 -68.03
CA VAL A 177 -1.79 -19.44 -67.73
C VAL A 177 -2.44 -20.48 -66.82
N ARG A 178 -2.18 -21.77 -67.11
CA ARG A 178 -2.72 -22.96 -66.38
C ARG A 178 -4.23 -23.20 -66.52
N ASP A 179 -4.98 -22.33 -67.17
CA ASP A 179 -6.37 -22.62 -67.55
C ASP A 179 -6.42 -23.56 -68.76
N ALA A 180 -7.45 -24.41 -68.82
CA ALA A 180 -7.72 -25.26 -69.98
C ALA A 180 -8.26 -24.40 -71.11
N ILE A 181 -7.46 -24.23 -72.18
CA ILE A 181 -7.83 -23.51 -73.38
C ILE A 181 -8.34 -24.52 -74.40
N ALA A 182 -9.62 -24.44 -74.71
CA ALA A 182 -10.26 -25.30 -75.70
C ALA A 182 -10.00 -24.76 -77.10
N PHE A 183 -9.41 -25.57 -77.97
CA PHE A 183 -9.15 -25.21 -79.37
C PHE A 183 -10.20 -25.81 -80.28
N ASN A 184 -10.90 -24.97 -81.04
CA ASN A 184 -11.99 -25.40 -81.92
C ASN A 184 -11.64 -25.13 -83.40
N PRO A 185 -11.46 -26.17 -84.23
CA PRO A 185 -11.17 -26.02 -85.65
C PRO A 185 -12.43 -25.81 -86.50
N SER A 186 -13.61 -25.60 -85.90
CA SER A 186 -14.87 -25.47 -86.64
C SER A 186 -14.89 -24.31 -87.63
N SER A 187 -14.00 -23.32 -87.47
CA SER A 187 -13.83 -22.23 -88.42
C SER A 187 -13.02 -22.62 -89.66
N SER A 188 -12.38 -23.81 -89.69
CA SER A 188 -11.72 -24.36 -90.87
C SER A 188 -12.72 -24.60 -92.01
N ALA A 189 -12.38 -24.13 -93.21
CA ALA A 189 -13.17 -24.41 -94.40
C ALA A 189 -13.25 -25.93 -94.68
N HIS A 190 -14.41 -26.40 -95.12
CA HIS A 190 -14.68 -27.82 -95.44
C HIS A 190 -14.50 -28.79 -94.25
N SER A 191 -14.78 -28.35 -93.02
CA SER A 191 -14.61 -29.13 -91.78
C SER A 191 -15.23 -30.53 -91.80
N SER A 192 -16.33 -30.73 -92.54
CA SER A 192 -17.00 -32.02 -92.73
C SER A 192 -16.23 -33.05 -93.58
N TYR A 193 -15.15 -32.64 -94.28
CA TYR A 193 -14.30 -33.50 -95.11
C TYR A 193 -12.92 -33.77 -94.49
N ILE A 194 -12.64 -33.22 -93.31
CA ILE A 194 -11.38 -33.44 -92.58
C ILE A 194 -11.40 -34.84 -91.98
N VAL A 195 -10.33 -35.61 -92.23
CA VAL A 195 -10.19 -36.99 -91.74
C VAL A 195 -9.19 -37.13 -90.60
N SER A 196 -8.33 -36.13 -90.40
CA SER A 196 -7.40 -36.10 -89.27
C SER A 196 -6.97 -34.69 -88.91
N TYR A 197 -6.76 -34.48 -87.61
CA TYR A 197 -6.26 -33.25 -87.01
C TYR A 197 -4.89 -33.52 -86.39
N TYR A 198 -4.01 -32.53 -86.43
CA TYR A 198 -2.73 -32.57 -85.74
C TYR A 198 -2.38 -31.17 -85.22
N TRP A 199 -2.36 -31.03 -83.90
CA TRP A 199 -2.16 -29.77 -83.20
C TRP A 199 -0.78 -29.74 -82.54
N THR A 200 -0.06 -28.63 -82.69
CA THR A 200 1.10 -28.31 -81.87
C THR A 200 0.89 -26.97 -81.20
N PHE A 201 1.06 -26.91 -79.88
CA PHE A 201 0.74 -25.73 -79.09
C PHE A 201 1.91 -24.73 -78.94
N GLY A 202 3.10 -25.05 -79.47
CA GLY A 202 4.23 -24.12 -79.49
C GLY A 202 5.02 -24.00 -78.18
N ASP A 203 4.69 -24.78 -77.15
CA ASP A 203 5.35 -24.79 -75.83
C ASP A 203 6.21 -26.06 -75.58
N GLY A 204 6.34 -26.92 -76.59
CA GLY A 204 7.12 -28.16 -76.51
C GLY A 204 6.38 -29.35 -75.89
N THR A 205 5.10 -29.19 -75.55
CA THR A 205 4.25 -30.31 -75.11
C THR A 205 3.89 -31.25 -76.27
N PRO A 206 3.51 -32.51 -75.99
CA PRO A 206 3.16 -33.47 -77.04
C PRO A 206 2.01 -32.97 -77.92
N ALA A 207 2.13 -33.18 -79.23
CA ALA A 207 1.09 -32.85 -80.19
C ALA A 207 -0.20 -33.65 -79.95
N SER A 208 -1.36 -33.04 -80.24
CA SER A 208 -2.67 -33.70 -80.11
C SER A 208 -3.26 -34.04 -81.47
N THR A 209 -3.92 -35.19 -81.59
CA THR A 209 -4.67 -35.58 -82.80
C THR A 209 -6.18 -35.54 -82.61
N LEU A 210 -6.66 -35.00 -81.49
CA LEU A 210 -8.08 -34.80 -81.24
C LEU A 210 -8.62 -33.68 -82.14
N ALA A 211 -9.91 -33.75 -82.49
CA ALA A 211 -10.56 -32.69 -83.26
C ALA A 211 -10.58 -31.38 -82.46
N GLU A 212 -11.03 -31.45 -81.21
CA GLU A 212 -11.10 -30.32 -80.28
C GLU A 212 -10.25 -30.65 -79.04
N PRO A 213 -8.95 -30.33 -79.03
CA PRO A 213 -8.12 -30.54 -77.85
C PRO A 213 -8.23 -29.39 -76.86
N ASP A 214 -8.19 -29.73 -75.57
CA ASP A 214 -7.89 -28.78 -74.50
C ASP A 214 -6.38 -28.75 -74.26
N HIS A 215 -5.81 -27.56 -74.08
CA HIS A 215 -4.38 -27.39 -73.73
C HIS A 215 -4.16 -26.39 -72.61
N GLN A 216 -3.15 -26.64 -71.78
CA GLN A 216 -2.77 -25.78 -70.67
C GLN A 216 -1.30 -25.37 -70.80
N TYR A 217 -1.04 -24.07 -70.77
CA TYR A 217 0.33 -23.55 -70.78
C TYR A 217 0.86 -23.38 -69.36
N ALA A 218 2.12 -23.80 -69.13
CA ALA A 218 2.75 -23.73 -67.81
C ALA A 218 3.31 -22.33 -67.46
N THR A 219 3.59 -21.52 -68.46
CA THR A 219 4.16 -20.16 -68.31
C THR A 219 3.37 -19.14 -69.16
N PRO A 220 3.24 -17.88 -68.74
CA PRO A 220 2.69 -16.83 -69.58
C PRO A 220 3.63 -16.56 -70.77
N GLY A 221 3.07 -16.13 -71.90
CA GLY A 221 3.79 -15.86 -73.14
C GLY A 221 2.92 -16.01 -74.38
N THR A 222 3.47 -15.64 -75.53
CA THR A 222 2.81 -15.82 -76.83
C THR A 222 3.27 -17.12 -77.46
N TYR A 223 2.32 -18.03 -77.71
CA TYR A 223 2.57 -19.34 -78.28
C TYR A 223 2.02 -19.44 -79.69
N THR A 224 2.82 -19.99 -80.60
CA THR A 224 2.39 -20.26 -81.97
C THR A 224 1.67 -21.60 -82.02
N VAL A 225 0.35 -21.57 -81.97
CA VAL A 225 -0.48 -22.78 -82.10
C VAL A 225 -0.67 -23.08 -83.57
N THR A 226 -0.29 -24.30 -83.96
CA THR A 226 -0.39 -24.79 -85.34
C THR A 226 -1.41 -25.92 -85.41
N LEU A 227 -2.37 -25.79 -86.32
CA LEU A 227 -3.30 -26.84 -86.70
C LEU A 227 -2.96 -27.32 -88.11
N ASN A 228 -2.65 -28.62 -88.25
CA ASN A 228 -2.56 -29.31 -89.53
C ASN A 228 -3.79 -30.21 -89.70
N ILE A 229 -4.53 -30.02 -90.79
CA ILE A 229 -5.69 -30.85 -91.16
C ILE A 229 -5.39 -31.61 -92.45
N THR A 230 -5.95 -32.80 -92.59
CA THR A 230 -5.87 -33.61 -93.81
C THR A 230 -7.27 -33.97 -94.29
N TYR A 231 -7.51 -33.88 -95.59
CA TYR A 231 -8.81 -34.13 -96.22
C TYR A 231 -8.89 -35.55 -96.81
N ALA A 232 -10.10 -36.10 -96.93
CA ALA A 232 -10.33 -37.42 -97.53
C ALA A 232 -9.88 -37.47 -99.02
N PRO A 233 -9.20 -38.54 -99.48
CA PRO A 233 -8.79 -38.69 -100.88
C PRO A 233 -10.01 -38.90 -101.80
N GLY A 234 -10.22 -38.00 -102.77
CA GLY A 234 -11.35 -38.05 -103.71
C GLY A 234 -11.84 -36.68 -104.20
N VAL A 235 -11.38 -35.59 -103.60
CA VAL A 235 -11.64 -34.21 -104.03
C VAL A 235 -10.73 -33.89 -105.22
N ASN A 236 -11.20 -34.18 -106.44
CA ASN A 236 -10.49 -33.78 -107.66
C ASN A 236 -10.72 -32.29 -107.94
N VAL A 237 -9.85 -31.45 -107.38
CA VAL A 237 -9.53 -30.15 -107.96
C VAL A 237 -8.05 -30.16 -108.31
N SER A 238 -7.76 -29.91 -109.58
CA SER A 238 -6.39 -29.89 -110.13
C SER A 238 -5.55 -28.84 -109.43
N GLY A 239 -4.60 -29.27 -108.58
CA GLY A 239 -3.52 -28.42 -108.07
C GLY A 239 -3.52 -28.09 -106.57
N VAL A 240 -4.39 -28.69 -105.76
CA VAL A 240 -4.50 -28.39 -104.31
C VAL A 240 -4.01 -29.56 -103.45
N ARG A 241 -3.29 -29.26 -102.36
CA ARG A 241 -2.76 -30.21 -101.38
C ARG A 241 -3.92 -30.92 -100.65
N ASN A 242 -3.77 -32.20 -100.34
CA ASN A 242 -4.74 -32.96 -99.53
C ASN A 242 -4.63 -32.70 -98.02
N TRP A 243 -3.95 -31.62 -97.64
CA TRP A 243 -3.71 -31.16 -96.28
C TRP A 243 -3.55 -29.64 -96.29
N ASP A 244 -3.90 -29.00 -95.19
CA ASP A 244 -3.61 -27.58 -94.97
C ASP A 244 -3.17 -27.29 -93.52
N THR A 245 -2.50 -26.16 -93.34
CA THR A 245 -1.87 -25.74 -92.08
C THR A 245 -2.21 -24.29 -91.76
N VAL A 246 -2.67 -24.05 -90.54
CA VAL A 246 -2.83 -22.70 -89.98
C VAL A 246 -2.04 -22.53 -88.71
N THR A 247 -1.47 -21.34 -88.55
CA THR A 247 -0.78 -20.92 -87.33
C THR A 247 -1.43 -19.65 -86.79
N LYS A 248 -1.85 -19.65 -85.52
CA LYS A 248 -2.25 -18.43 -84.81
C LYS A 248 -1.37 -18.20 -83.59
N GLN A 249 -1.12 -16.93 -83.28
CA GLN A 249 -0.48 -16.55 -82.04
C GLN A 249 -1.54 -16.48 -80.94
N VAL A 250 -1.38 -17.32 -79.92
CA VAL A 250 -2.21 -17.32 -78.72
C VAL A 250 -1.39 -16.70 -77.60
N THR A 251 -1.79 -15.51 -77.16
CA THR A 251 -1.19 -14.87 -75.99
C THR A 251 -1.83 -15.43 -74.73
N VAL A 252 -0.99 -15.98 -73.87
CA VAL A 252 -1.38 -16.50 -72.56
C VAL A 252 -0.84 -15.56 -71.50
N SER A 253 -1.74 -14.90 -70.79
CA SER A 253 -1.45 -13.92 -69.74
C SER A 253 -1.19 -14.59 -68.38
N ASP A 254 -0.56 -13.87 -67.45
CA ASP A 254 -0.63 -14.19 -66.03
C ASP A 254 -1.71 -13.35 -65.31
N ILE A 255 -1.77 -13.47 -63.99
CA ILE A 255 -2.62 -12.66 -63.11
C ILE A 255 -1.72 -11.70 -62.32
N PRO A 256 -2.22 -10.52 -61.89
CA PRO A 256 -1.43 -9.57 -61.13
C PRO A 256 -0.77 -10.18 -59.89
N HIS A 257 0.52 -9.95 -59.68
CA HIS A 257 1.21 -10.32 -58.45
C HIS A 257 1.15 -9.17 -57.43
N ILE A 258 0.68 -9.47 -56.21
CA ILE A 258 0.46 -8.48 -55.15
C ILE A 258 1.39 -8.78 -53.96
N THR A 259 2.20 -7.81 -53.55
CA THR A 259 3.03 -7.85 -52.33
C THR A 259 2.64 -6.69 -51.40
N ASP A 260 2.13 -7.01 -50.22
CA ASP A 260 1.77 -6.02 -49.20
C ASP A 260 3.02 -5.50 -48.46
N ASN A 261 3.11 -4.18 -48.33
CA ASN A 261 4.17 -3.46 -47.61
C ASN A 261 3.58 -2.49 -46.57
N SER A 262 2.32 -2.67 -46.17
CA SER A 262 1.65 -1.80 -45.22
C SER A 262 2.30 -1.87 -43.83
N PRO A 263 2.38 -0.76 -43.08
CA PRO A 263 3.01 -0.73 -41.76
C PRO A 263 2.22 -1.53 -40.73
N HIS A 264 2.89 -1.99 -39.67
CA HIS A 264 2.28 -2.69 -38.53
C HIS A 264 3.07 -2.36 -37.24
N PRO A 265 2.41 -2.05 -36.11
CA PRO A 265 0.96 -1.90 -35.90
C PRO A 265 0.40 -0.54 -36.37
N ALA A 266 -0.93 -0.38 -36.35
CA ALA A 266 -1.61 0.90 -36.53
C ALA A 266 -1.87 1.56 -35.17
N THR A 267 -1.90 2.89 -35.10
CA THR A 267 -2.11 3.65 -33.85
C THR A 267 -3.41 4.46 -33.88
N THR A 268 -4.05 4.64 -32.72
CA THR A 268 -5.31 5.37 -32.59
C THR A 268 -5.18 6.83 -33.00
N GLY A 269 -6.21 7.39 -33.66
CA GLY A 269 -6.24 8.81 -34.04
C GLY A 269 -5.29 9.22 -35.17
N ASP A 270 -4.36 8.34 -35.56
CA ASP A 270 -3.30 8.60 -36.51
C ASP A 270 -3.64 8.18 -37.95
N PRO A 271 -2.95 8.76 -38.95
CA PRO A 271 -3.04 8.30 -40.34
C PRO A 271 -2.36 6.94 -40.53
N TYR A 272 -3.05 6.01 -41.19
CA TYR A 272 -2.53 4.70 -41.62
C TYR A 272 -2.55 4.60 -43.14
N THR A 273 -1.39 4.30 -43.74
CA THR A 273 -1.24 4.19 -45.19
C THR A 273 -1.12 2.72 -45.60
N PHE A 274 -2.13 2.21 -46.31
CA PHE A 274 -2.01 0.96 -47.05
C PHE A 274 -0.99 1.18 -48.17
N SER A 275 0.03 0.32 -48.25
CA SER A 275 1.07 0.42 -49.28
C SER A 275 1.35 -0.96 -49.86
N VAL A 276 1.24 -1.08 -51.18
CA VAL A 276 1.33 -2.36 -51.89
C VAL A 276 2.17 -2.22 -53.15
N SER A 277 2.97 -3.24 -53.44
CA SER A 277 3.64 -3.39 -54.73
C SER A 277 2.85 -4.37 -55.59
N VAL A 278 2.38 -3.91 -56.75
CA VAL A 278 1.63 -4.72 -57.73
C VAL A 278 2.41 -4.75 -59.04
N THR A 279 2.71 -5.95 -59.53
CA THR A 279 3.43 -6.18 -60.78
C THR A 279 2.69 -7.19 -61.64
N ASP A 280 2.68 -6.97 -62.94
CA ASP A 280 2.03 -7.83 -63.92
C ASP A 280 2.70 -7.63 -65.28
N LEU A 281 2.70 -8.64 -66.15
CA LEU A 281 3.33 -8.56 -67.47
C LEU A 281 2.55 -7.68 -68.45
N ASP A 282 1.23 -7.60 -68.29
CA ASP A 282 0.29 -6.91 -69.18
C ASP A 282 -0.12 -5.52 -68.63
N GLY A 283 0.38 -5.17 -67.46
CA GLY A 283 0.20 -3.87 -66.83
C GLY A 283 -1.05 -3.80 -65.95
N ILE A 284 -1.06 -2.87 -65.01
CA ILE A 284 -2.12 -2.76 -64.00
C ILE A 284 -3.13 -1.69 -64.41
N ASP A 285 -4.40 -2.07 -64.48
CA ASP A 285 -5.52 -1.14 -64.72
C ASP A 285 -5.93 -0.44 -63.42
N SER A 286 -6.22 -1.23 -62.38
CA SER A 286 -6.74 -0.70 -61.12
C SER A 286 -6.37 -1.55 -59.90
N VAL A 287 -6.18 -0.88 -58.77
CA VAL A 287 -5.89 -1.51 -57.47
C VAL A 287 -6.89 -0.97 -56.45
N PHE A 288 -7.47 -1.87 -55.66
CA PHE A 288 -8.44 -1.54 -54.62
C PHE A 288 -8.00 -2.13 -53.29
N VAL A 289 -8.23 -1.38 -52.21
CA VAL A 289 -8.17 -1.89 -50.85
C VAL A 289 -9.57 -1.96 -50.28
N ARG A 290 -9.90 -3.13 -49.75
CA ARG A 290 -11.13 -3.37 -49.01
C ARG A 290 -10.75 -3.51 -47.54
N TYR A 291 -11.25 -2.64 -46.66
CA TYR A 291 -10.89 -2.64 -45.24
C TYR A 291 -12.11 -2.49 -44.31
N ARG A 292 -11.95 -2.94 -43.07
CA ARG A 292 -12.92 -2.80 -41.97
C ARG A 292 -12.22 -2.84 -40.62
N PHE A 293 -12.84 -2.27 -39.60
CA PHE A 293 -12.42 -2.41 -38.21
C PHE A 293 -13.28 -3.48 -37.52
N GLY A 294 -12.66 -4.53 -36.97
CA GLY A 294 -13.37 -5.65 -36.33
C GLY A 294 -14.46 -6.27 -37.21
N SER A 295 -15.67 -6.41 -36.67
CA SER A 295 -16.86 -6.88 -37.39
C SER A 295 -17.64 -5.77 -38.11
N GLY A 296 -17.05 -4.58 -38.26
CA GLY A 296 -17.69 -3.40 -38.83
C GLY A 296 -17.99 -3.50 -40.33
N ALA A 297 -18.63 -2.46 -40.85
CA ALA A 297 -18.91 -2.32 -42.27
C ALA A 297 -17.61 -2.30 -43.08
N THR A 298 -17.65 -2.96 -44.22
CA THR A 298 -16.50 -3.07 -45.12
C THR A 298 -16.53 -1.96 -46.14
N THR A 299 -15.45 -1.20 -46.22
CA THR A 299 -15.27 -0.10 -47.17
C THR A 299 -14.35 -0.58 -48.29
N ASN A 300 -14.71 -0.30 -49.53
CA ASN A 300 -13.87 -0.60 -50.70
C ASN A 300 -13.47 0.71 -51.39
N VAL A 301 -12.18 0.96 -51.53
CA VAL A 301 -11.63 2.20 -52.09
C VAL A 301 -10.55 1.90 -53.11
N SER A 302 -10.45 2.73 -54.14
CA SER A 302 -9.37 2.69 -55.11
C SER A 302 -8.07 3.22 -54.48
N MET A 303 -6.96 2.53 -54.73
CA MET A 303 -5.62 2.99 -54.37
C MET A 303 -5.05 3.91 -55.46
N THR A 304 -4.09 4.74 -55.10
CA THR A 304 -3.42 5.66 -56.03
C THR A 304 -2.02 5.16 -56.34
N ASN A 305 -1.63 5.10 -57.62
CA ASN A 305 -0.25 4.77 -57.99
C ASN A 305 0.67 5.95 -57.62
N VAL A 306 1.62 5.72 -56.71
CA VAL A 306 2.56 6.73 -56.22
C VAL A 306 3.94 6.64 -56.89
N GLY A 307 4.13 5.69 -57.80
CA GLY A 307 5.32 5.53 -58.64
C GLY A 307 5.75 4.07 -58.82
N GLY A 308 6.14 3.72 -60.05
CA GLY A 308 6.58 2.36 -60.38
C GLY A 308 5.47 1.32 -60.17
N SER A 309 5.75 0.29 -59.38
CA SER A 309 4.80 -0.75 -58.98
C SER A 309 4.02 -0.43 -57.70
N THR A 310 4.22 0.74 -57.08
CA THR A 310 3.69 1.04 -55.74
C THR A 310 2.37 1.79 -55.78
N TRP A 311 1.41 1.31 -54.99
CA TRP A 311 0.08 1.91 -54.83
C TRP A 311 -0.20 2.16 -53.36
N GLU A 312 -0.81 3.31 -53.06
CA GLU A 312 -1.09 3.74 -51.68
C GLU A 312 -2.49 4.30 -51.49
N HIS A 313 -2.99 4.16 -50.26
CA HIS A 313 -4.20 4.84 -49.78
C HIS A 313 -4.09 5.07 -48.27
N THR A 314 -4.39 6.29 -47.82
CA THR A 314 -4.31 6.66 -46.39
C THR A 314 -5.70 6.84 -45.79
N ILE A 315 -5.91 6.22 -44.63
CA ILE A 315 -7.09 6.40 -43.79
C ILE A 315 -6.68 6.97 -42.43
N THR A 316 -7.63 7.46 -41.64
CA THR A 316 -7.41 7.77 -40.23
C THR A 316 -7.96 6.66 -39.37
N ILE A 317 -7.14 6.15 -38.45
CA ILE A 317 -7.57 5.13 -37.48
C ILE A 317 -8.50 5.79 -36.46
N PRO A 318 -9.63 5.18 -36.10
CA PRO A 318 -10.52 5.71 -35.07
C PRO A 318 -9.77 5.96 -33.76
N ALA A 319 -9.87 7.18 -33.21
CA ALA A 319 -9.20 7.55 -31.96
C ALA A 319 -9.76 6.85 -30.71
N THR A 320 -10.92 6.21 -30.81
CA THR A 320 -11.65 5.65 -29.66
C THR A 320 -11.93 4.15 -29.78
N SER A 321 -11.14 3.42 -30.60
CA SER A 321 -11.32 1.99 -30.80
C SER A 321 -10.01 1.25 -31.06
N LEU A 322 -9.84 0.12 -30.37
CA LEU A 322 -8.74 -0.84 -30.56
C LEU A 322 -9.13 -2.02 -31.47
N ASN A 323 -10.25 -1.94 -32.19
CA ASN A 323 -10.64 -3.01 -33.10
C ASN A 323 -9.60 -3.17 -34.22
N ASP A 324 -9.05 -4.38 -34.39
CA ASP A 324 -8.07 -4.64 -35.45
C ASP A 324 -8.58 -4.21 -36.82
N LEU A 325 -7.66 -3.72 -37.64
CA LEU A 325 -7.91 -3.36 -39.01
C LEU A 325 -7.72 -4.61 -39.88
N TYR A 326 -8.82 -5.09 -40.45
CA TYR A 326 -8.85 -6.18 -41.42
C TYR A 326 -8.93 -5.60 -42.82
N TYR A 327 -8.08 -6.07 -43.73
CA TYR A 327 -8.11 -5.60 -45.11
C TYR A 327 -7.71 -6.69 -46.12
N SER A 328 -8.07 -6.48 -47.38
CA SER A 328 -7.63 -7.28 -48.51
C SER A 328 -7.40 -6.36 -49.70
N ILE A 329 -6.37 -6.63 -50.47
CA ILE A 329 -6.04 -5.85 -51.66
C ILE A 329 -6.39 -6.68 -52.89
N ALA A 330 -7.05 -6.05 -53.86
CA ALA A 330 -7.37 -6.65 -55.14
C ALA A 330 -6.80 -5.78 -56.26
N ALA A 331 -6.22 -6.41 -57.27
CA ALA A 331 -5.70 -5.76 -58.46
C ALA A 331 -6.28 -6.42 -59.71
N ASN A 332 -6.56 -5.59 -60.71
CA ASN A 332 -6.97 -6.00 -62.04
C ASN A 332 -5.94 -5.53 -63.06
N ASP A 333 -5.54 -6.40 -63.98
CA ASP A 333 -4.69 -6.02 -65.11
C ASP A 333 -5.50 -5.33 -66.23
N THR A 334 -4.81 -4.93 -67.30
CA THR A 334 -5.44 -4.31 -68.47
C THR A 334 -6.27 -5.27 -69.32
N LEU A 335 -6.12 -6.59 -69.13
CA LEU A 335 -6.85 -7.64 -69.83
C LEU A 335 -8.09 -8.13 -69.06
N GLY A 336 -8.27 -7.68 -67.83
CA GLY A 336 -9.41 -7.99 -66.98
C GLY A 336 -9.21 -9.17 -66.02
N PHE A 337 -7.98 -9.67 -65.85
CA PHE A 337 -7.70 -10.71 -64.86
C PHE A 337 -7.49 -10.11 -63.47
N TRP A 338 -8.15 -10.73 -62.50
CA TRP A 338 -8.13 -10.30 -61.10
C TRP A 338 -7.23 -11.20 -60.28
N ASN A 339 -6.45 -10.58 -59.41
CA ASN A 339 -5.91 -11.26 -58.24
C ASN A 339 -6.27 -10.50 -56.97
N SER A 340 -6.34 -11.21 -55.85
CA SER A 340 -6.58 -10.63 -54.54
C SER A 340 -5.76 -11.33 -53.47
N THR A 341 -5.32 -10.56 -52.48
CA THR A 341 -4.78 -11.15 -51.25
C THR A 341 -5.91 -11.84 -50.48
N GLY A 342 -5.54 -12.79 -49.60
CA GLY A 342 -6.42 -13.15 -48.49
C GLY A 342 -6.66 -11.98 -47.55
N THR A 343 -7.47 -12.18 -46.51
CA THR A 343 -7.64 -11.17 -45.46
C THR A 343 -6.35 -11.04 -44.64
N LEU A 344 -5.76 -9.84 -44.70
CA LEU A 344 -4.66 -9.37 -43.87
C LEU A 344 -5.23 -8.68 -42.62
N THR A 345 -4.44 -8.65 -41.56
CA THR A 345 -4.82 -8.05 -40.28
C THR A 345 -3.65 -7.26 -39.71
N THR A 346 -3.96 -6.10 -39.13
CA THR A 346 -3.03 -5.34 -38.31
C THR A 346 -3.74 -4.91 -37.03
N ASP A 347 -3.07 -5.13 -35.91
CA ASP A 347 -3.54 -4.67 -34.61
C ASP A 347 -3.55 -3.15 -34.56
N VAL A 348 -4.53 -2.60 -33.82
CA VAL A 348 -4.61 -1.17 -33.49
C VAL A 348 -4.20 -1.01 -32.02
N VAL A 349 -3.17 -0.22 -31.76
CA VAL A 349 -2.65 0.05 -30.43
C VAL A 349 -2.85 1.52 -30.05
N ASP A 350 -2.98 1.79 -28.77
CA ASP A 350 -3.09 3.15 -28.26
C ASP A 350 -1.71 3.78 -28.06
N ASN A 351 -1.54 5.02 -28.50
CA ASN A 351 -0.31 5.81 -28.36
C ASN A 351 -0.55 7.21 -27.81
N ASP A 352 -1.77 7.51 -27.39
CA ASP A 352 -2.17 8.82 -26.90
C ASP A 352 -2.04 8.85 -25.36
N PRO A 353 -1.31 9.81 -24.76
CA PRO A 353 -1.17 9.87 -23.31
C PRO A 353 -2.40 10.51 -22.63
N PRO A 354 -2.75 10.10 -21.39
CA PRO A 354 -3.84 10.69 -20.63
C PRO A 354 -3.70 12.20 -20.38
N SER A 355 -4.83 12.90 -20.31
CA SER A 355 -4.90 14.32 -19.93
C SER A 355 -5.24 14.49 -18.45
N ILE A 356 -4.54 15.38 -17.75
CA ILE A 356 -4.61 15.57 -16.30
C ILE A 356 -5.07 16.99 -15.96
N VAL A 357 -6.10 17.12 -15.11
CA VAL A 357 -6.57 18.39 -14.54
C VAL A 357 -6.54 18.31 -13.01
N ASN A 358 -5.73 19.16 -12.37
CA ASN A 358 -5.63 19.25 -10.91
C ASN A 358 -6.81 20.03 -10.32
N ASP A 359 -7.53 19.41 -9.38
CA ASP A 359 -8.63 19.99 -8.59
C ASP A 359 -8.37 19.84 -7.07
N SER A 360 -7.10 19.66 -6.68
CA SER A 360 -6.69 19.48 -5.29
C SER A 360 -6.81 20.79 -4.49
N PRO A 361 -7.06 20.75 -3.16
CA PRO A 361 -7.15 21.94 -2.33
C PRO A 361 -5.88 22.81 -2.36
N SER A 362 -6.01 24.13 -2.28
CA SER A 362 -4.83 25.03 -2.25
C SER A 362 -4.18 25.17 -0.88
N ASN A 363 -4.79 24.60 0.16
CA ASN A 363 -4.34 24.68 1.55
C ASN A 363 -4.47 23.33 2.28
N GLY A 364 -3.64 23.16 3.30
CA GLY A 364 -3.67 22.03 4.23
C GLY A 364 -3.23 22.45 5.63
N THR A 365 -3.26 21.52 6.56
CA THR A 365 -2.88 21.73 7.95
C THR A 365 -1.89 20.68 8.45
N THR A 366 -1.05 21.01 9.43
CA THR A 366 -0.04 20.10 9.99
C THR A 366 -0.68 18.83 10.53
N GLY A 367 -0.05 17.67 10.33
CA GLY A 367 -0.54 16.39 10.88
C GLY A 367 -1.84 15.86 10.27
N ASP A 368 -2.53 16.65 9.45
CA ASP A 368 -3.85 16.34 8.90
C ASP A 368 -3.79 15.67 7.51
N PRO A 369 -4.86 14.96 7.12
CA PRO A 369 -4.96 14.37 5.80
C PRO A 369 -5.13 15.44 4.70
N TYR A 370 -4.25 15.41 3.70
CA TYR A 370 -4.39 16.17 2.46
C TYR A 370 -4.79 15.22 1.33
N THR A 371 -5.90 15.53 0.64
CA THR A 371 -6.43 14.69 -0.43
C THR A 371 -6.17 15.34 -1.79
N PHE A 372 -5.34 14.68 -2.60
CA PHE A 372 -5.20 15.00 -4.01
C PHE A 372 -6.51 14.66 -4.73
N ARG A 373 -6.99 15.60 -5.54
CA ARG A 373 -8.17 15.42 -6.40
C ARG A 373 -7.81 15.76 -7.82
N VAL A 374 -7.98 14.81 -8.71
CA VAL A 374 -7.51 14.92 -10.09
C VAL A 374 -8.57 14.38 -11.03
N ASN A 375 -8.84 15.12 -12.11
CA ASN A 375 -9.65 14.61 -13.21
C ASN A 375 -8.71 14.14 -14.33
N VAL A 376 -8.81 12.86 -14.69
CA VAL A 376 -8.00 12.23 -15.74
C VAL A 376 -8.92 11.67 -16.82
N THR A 377 -8.60 11.98 -18.08
CA THR A 377 -9.34 11.53 -19.27
C THR A 377 -8.38 10.96 -20.29
N ASP A 378 -8.84 9.94 -20.99
CA ASP A 378 -8.13 9.29 -22.09
C ASP A 378 -9.11 8.98 -23.24
N ASN A 379 -8.61 8.80 -24.46
CA ASN A 379 -9.41 8.55 -25.67
C ASN A 379 -9.86 7.08 -25.81
N ILE A 380 -9.11 6.13 -25.25
CA ILE A 380 -9.43 4.69 -25.26
C ILE A 380 -9.77 4.22 -23.86
N ASN A 381 -8.91 4.52 -22.89
CA ASN A 381 -9.08 4.07 -21.52
C ASN A 381 -10.14 4.91 -20.82
N SER A 382 -10.98 4.25 -20.03
CA SER A 382 -12.03 4.94 -19.26
C SER A 382 -12.09 4.41 -17.85
N GLY A 383 -12.24 5.33 -16.90
CA GLY A 383 -12.29 4.95 -15.49
C GLY A 383 -10.98 4.31 -15.04
N SER A 384 -11.07 3.18 -14.34
CA SER A 384 -10.02 2.53 -13.53
C SER A 384 -8.80 1.96 -14.27
N ASP A 385 -8.77 2.03 -15.59
CA ASP A 385 -7.69 1.44 -16.40
C ASP A 385 -6.46 2.35 -16.53
N ILE A 386 -6.50 3.52 -15.87
CA ILE A 386 -5.40 4.50 -15.84
C ILE A 386 -4.76 4.46 -14.44
N VAL A 387 -3.44 4.33 -14.40
CA VAL A 387 -2.66 4.45 -13.18
C VAL A 387 -2.35 5.91 -12.93
N VAL A 388 -2.80 6.45 -11.80
CA VAL A 388 -2.57 7.86 -11.42
C VAL A 388 -1.74 7.91 -10.15
N THR A 389 -0.70 8.73 -10.13
CA THR A 389 0.17 8.93 -8.97
C THR A 389 0.46 10.41 -8.73
N ALA A 390 0.72 10.77 -7.48
CA ALA A 390 1.25 12.06 -7.07
C ALA A 390 2.63 11.86 -6.44
N ASP A 391 3.66 12.53 -6.97
CA ASP A 391 4.98 12.62 -6.36
C ASP A 391 5.04 13.91 -5.55
N TRP A 392 5.33 13.84 -4.25
CA TRP A 392 5.14 14.95 -3.33
C TRP A 392 6.22 15.06 -2.27
N SER A 393 6.37 16.26 -1.72
CA SER A 393 7.25 16.57 -0.58
C SER A 393 6.63 17.63 0.33
N HIS A 394 6.72 17.41 1.64
CA HIS A 394 6.29 18.36 2.67
C HIS A 394 7.13 18.17 3.95
N GLY A 395 7.89 19.21 4.32
CA GLY A 395 8.78 19.15 5.47
C GLY A 395 9.87 18.09 5.32
N SER A 396 9.89 17.14 6.26
CA SER A 396 10.78 15.99 6.25
C SER A 396 10.22 14.79 5.46
N LEU A 397 8.95 14.84 5.05
CA LEU A 397 8.26 13.77 4.34
C LEU A 397 8.33 13.98 2.83
N SER A 398 8.44 12.88 2.08
CA SER A 398 8.28 12.84 0.64
C SER A 398 7.88 11.44 0.19
N GLY A 399 7.30 11.33 -0.99
CA GLY A 399 6.96 10.03 -1.55
C GLY A 399 6.12 10.11 -2.81
N ASN A 400 5.84 8.95 -3.37
CA ASN A 400 4.95 8.78 -4.50
C ASN A 400 3.71 8.02 -4.04
N THR A 401 2.52 8.60 -4.20
CA THR A 401 1.24 8.07 -3.75
C THR A 401 0.35 7.76 -4.95
N SER A 402 -0.15 6.52 -5.03
CA SER A 402 -1.15 6.13 -6.02
C SER A 402 -2.55 6.66 -5.66
N LEU A 403 -3.25 7.23 -6.63
CA LEU A 403 -4.61 7.73 -6.50
C LEU A 403 -5.58 6.65 -6.97
N SER A 404 -6.67 6.47 -6.22
CA SER A 404 -7.73 5.52 -6.54
C SER A 404 -8.81 6.17 -7.40
N TYR A 405 -9.33 5.41 -8.35
CA TYR A 405 -10.49 5.83 -9.14
C TYR A 405 -11.74 5.97 -8.27
N VAL A 406 -12.45 7.10 -8.39
CA VAL A 406 -13.67 7.38 -7.62
C VAL A 406 -14.91 7.29 -8.51
N SER A 407 -15.05 8.15 -9.51
CA SER A 407 -16.19 8.15 -10.43
C SER A 407 -15.94 9.03 -11.66
N GLY A 408 -16.55 8.69 -12.80
CA GLY A 408 -16.38 9.45 -14.04
C GLY A 408 -14.91 9.52 -14.46
N THR A 409 -14.30 10.68 -14.29
CA THR A 409 -12.88 10.99 -14.58
C THR A 409 -12.06 11.22 -13.30
N MET A 410 -12.68 11.11 -12.12
CA MET A 410 -12.10 11.58 -10.87
C MET A 410 -11.27 10.50 -10.18
N TYR A 411 -10.10 10.91 -9.71
CA TYR A 411 -9.15 10.15 -8.93
C TYR A 411 -8.83 10.88 -7.62
N GLU A 412 -8.73 10.13 -6.53
CA GLU A 412 -8.39 10.67 -5.22
C GLU A 412 -7.31 9.84 -4.53
N GLY A 413 -6.41 10.51 -3.81
CA GLY A 413 -5.41 9.87 -2.98
C GLY A 413 -5.10 10.78 -1.80
N THR A 414 -4.94 10.19 -0.61
CA THR A 414 -4.75 10.94 0.63
C THR A 414 -3.38 10.66 1.21
N ILE A 415 -2.72 11.70 1.67
CA ILE A 415 -1.47 11.64 2.44
C ILE A 415 -1.68 12.35 3.78
N THR A 416 -0.78 12.12 4.73
CA THR A 416 -0.74 12.89 5.98
C THR A 416 0.40 13.90 5.89
N LEU A 417 0.10 15.18 6.11
CA LEU A 417 1.10 16.24 6.10
C LEU A 417 1.99 16.14 7.34
N ASP A 418 3.29 16.41 7.17
CA ASP A 418 4.25 16.49 8.28
C ASP A 418 3.71 17.36 9.44
N LEU A 419 3.67 16.77 10.63
CA LEU A 419 3.16 17.39 11.85
C LEU A 419 4.06 18.54 12.33
N TYR A 420 5.35 18.53 11.97
CA TYR A 420 6.35 19.45 12.52
C TYR A 420 6.80 20.54 11.52
N SER A 421 6.05 20.76 10.43
CA SER A 421 6.45 21.67 9.37
C SER A 421 5.29 22.47 8.78
N THR A 422 5.46 23.78 8.68
CA THR A 422 4.58 24.71 7.96
C THR A 422 5.10 25.09 6.57
N ALA A 423 6.10 24.35 6.05
CA ALA A 423 6.55 24.50 4.67
C ALA A 423 5.40 24.22 3.68
N ASN A 424 5.44 24.78 2.47
CA ASN A 424 4.44 24.45 1.46
C ASN A 424 4.58 22.97 1.04
N LEU A 425 3.46 22.26 0.89
CA LEU A 425 3.43 20.98 0.18
C LEU A 425 3.73 21.26 -1.30
N ALA A 426 4.69 20.55 -1.88
CA ALA A 426 5.01 20.60 -3.31
C ALA A 426 4.74 19.23 -3.94
N TYR A 427 4.13 19.18 -5.12
CA TYR A 427 3.82 17.91 -5.79
C TYR A 427 3.67 18.03 -7.31
N ASP A 428 3.95 16.92 -8.00
CA ASP A 428 3.70 16.67 -9.42
C ASP A 428 2.70 15.53 -9.58
N LEU A 429 1.85 15.58 -10.61
CA LEU A 429 0.88 14.55 -10.92
C LEU A 429 1.31 13.78 -12.16
N TYR A 430 1.15 12.46 -12.14
CA TYR A 430 1.45 11.56 -13.24
C TYR A 430 0.28 10.62 -13.51
N ALA A 431 -0.03 10.39 -14.78
CA ALA A 431 -1.02 9.40 -15.20
C ALA A 431 -0.45 8.57 -16.36
N GLU A 432 -0.68 7.26 -16.33
CA GLU A 432 -0.27 6.28 -17.33
C GLU A 432 -1.47 5.40 -17.70
N ASP A 433 -1.75 5.27 -18.99
CA ASP A 433 -2.84 4.43 -19.49
C ASP A 433 -2.47 2.92 -19.48
N ALA A 434 -3.37 2.06 -19.98
CA ALA A 434 -3.12 0.62 -20.02
C ALA A 434 -2.13 0.19 -21.12
N ALA A 435 -1.87 1.05 -22.09
CA ALA A 435 -0.89 0.84 -23.17
C ALA A 435 0.52 1.31 -22.79
N GLY A 436 0.67 2.01 -21.66
CA GLY A 436 1.93 2.52 -21.13
C GLY A 436 2.25 3.95 -21.58
N ASN A 437 1.29 4.71 -22.11
CA ASN A 437 1.49 6.11 -22.46
C ASN A 437 1.29 6.98 -21.22
N GLY A 438 2.34 7.72 -20.84
CA GLY A 438 2.37 8.51 -19.61
C GLY A 438 2.38 10.02 -19.84
N ASN A 439 1.78 10.78 -18.92
CA ASN A 439 1.83 12.24 -18.88
C ASN A 439 2.14 12.73 -17.45
N THR A 440 3.02 13.71 -17.32
CA THR A 440 3.36 14.35 -16.04
C THR A 440 3.05 15.83 -16.09
N THR A 441 2.44 16.38 -15.04
CA THR A 441 2.23 17.82 -14.89
C THR A 441 3.51 18.55 -14.48
N GLY A 442 3.49 19.88 -14.45
CA GLY A 442 4.49 20.66 -13.71
C GLY A 442 4.15 20.79 -12.21
N PRO A 443 5.02 21.45 -11.43
CA PRO A 443 4.92 21.45 -9.97
C PRO A 443 3.76 22.32 -9.49
N PHE A 444 2.93 21.73 -8.64
CA PHE A 444 1.91 22.41 -7.86
C PHE A 444 2.40 22.65 -6.42
N SER A 445 1.73 23.57 -5.73
CA SER A 445 1.98 23.80 -4.31
C SER A 445 0.69 24.14 -3.55
N ALA A 446 0.64 23.70 -2.29
CA ALA A 446 -0.41 24.07 -1.35
C ALA A 446 0.22 24.66 -0.07
N THR A 447 -0.38 25.71 0.48
CA THR A 447 0.10 26.33 1.73
C THR A 447 -0.33 25.50 2.93
N VAL A 448 0.58 25.23 3.85
CA VAL A 448 0.30 24.48 5.08
C VAL A 448 0.35 25.41 6.28
N ALA A 449 -0.71 25.42 7.07
CA ALA A 449 -0.80 26.16 8.32
C ALA A 449 -0.86 25.20 9.50
N ASP A 450 -0.35 25.62 10.64
CA ASP A 450 -0.49 24.85 11.87
C ASP A 450 -1.81 25.20 12.56
N ASN A 451 -2.60 24.18 12.88
CA ASN A 451 -3.92 24.25 13.49
C ASN A 451 -3.99 23.47 14.81
N ASP A 452 -2.86 22.97 15.30
CA ASP A 452 -2.78 22.13 16.48
C ASP A 452 -2.56 23.03 17.71
N PRO A 453 -3.47 23.02 18.71
CA PRO A 453 -3.24 23.79 19.93
C PRO A 453 -2.13 23.19 20.80
N PRO A 454 -1.42 24.02 21.59
CA PRO A 454 -0.45 23.52 22.57
C PRO A 454 -1.05 22.50 23.56
N ALA A 455 -0.27 21.52 23.99
CA ALA A 455 -0.63 20.63 25.08
C ALA A 455 -0.11 21.17 26.42
N ILE A 456 -0.95 21.18 27.46
CA ILE A 456 -0.64 21.68 28.81
C ILE A 456 -0.77 20.53 29.83
N THR A 457 0.16 20.44 30.78
CA THR A 457 0.07 19.54 31.94
C THR A 457 0.46 20.27 33.22
N ASP A 458 -0.37 20.15 34.26
CA ASP A 458 -0.14 20.78 35.58
C ASP A 458 0.80 19.96 36.46
N HIS A 459 1.79 20.63 37.02
CA HIS A 459 2.77 20.14 38.00
C HIS A 459 2.87 21.08 39.21
N SER A 460 1.84 21.88 39.47
CA SER A 460 1.78 22.83 40.58
C SER A 460 1.80 22.12 41.93
N ASP A 461 2.15 22.88 42.97
CA ASP A 461 2.24 22.35 44.34
C ASP A 461 0.97 21.60 44.76
N GLN A 462 1.17 20.51 45.49
CA GLN A 462 0.06 19.64 45.89
C GLN A 462 -0.85 20.29 46.93
N TRP A 463 -0.30 21.14 47.79
CA TRP A 463 -1.01 21.79 48.91
C TRP A 463 -0.80 23.30 48.88
N ALA A 464 -1.83 24.03 49.32
CA ALA A 464 -1.81 25.47 49.44
C ALA A 464 -2.04 25.87 50.91
N PHE A 465 -1.14 26.67 51.48
CA PHE A 465 -1.18 27.08 52.88
C PHE A 465 -1.33 28.60 53.02
N TRP A 466 -1.98 29.02 54.10
CA TRP A 466 -2.17 30.44 54.42
C TRP A 466 -0.84 31.16 54.65
N GLY A 467 -0.63 32.27 53.96
CA GLY A 467 0.55 33.12 54.16
C GLY A 467 1.86 32.55 53.61
N GLU A 468 1.80 31.53 52.75
CA GLU A 468 2.97 30.89 52.14
C GLU A 468 2.99 31.08 50.62
N ASP A 469 4.17 30.88 50.02
CA ASP A 469 4.32 30.87 48.57
C ASP A 469 3.78 29.56 47.97
N PHE A 470 2.93 29.68 46.95
CA PHE A 470 2.45 28.57 46.12
C PHE A 470 3.04 28.66 44.73
N VAL A 471 3.63 27.58 44.26
CA VAL A 471 4.28 27.49 42.96
C VAL A 471 3.33 26.86 41.96
N PHE A 472 2.90 27.67 40.99
CA PHE A 472 2.24 27.18 39.78
C PHE A 472 3.30 26.72 38.79
N ASN A 473 3.19 25.47 38.36
CA ASN A 473 4.15 24.87 37.44
C ASN A 473 3.41 24.08 36.38
N ALA A 474 3.76 24.28 35.12
CA ALA A 474 3.15 23.58 34.00
C ALA A 474 4.19 23.20 32.95
N SER A 475 4.04 22.01 32.37
CA SER A 475 4.76 21.66 31.14
C SER A 475 3.86 21.94 29.94
N VAL A 476 4.35 22.74 29.00
CA VAL A 476 3.64 23.13 27.78
C VAL A 476 4.46 22.76 26.56
N THR A 477 3.85 22.03 25.64
CA THR A 477 4.50 21.55 24.40
C THR A 477 3.61 21.82 23.21
N ASP A 478 4.23 22.00 22.05
CA ASP A 478 3.57 22.25 20.78
C ASP A 478 4.38 21.59 19.66
N ASN A 479 3.74 21.18 18.56
CA ASN A 479 4.40 20.58 17.40
C ASN A 479 5.25 21.58 16.62
N ILE A 480 4.88 22.87 16.58
CA ILE A 480 5.66 23.90 15.91
C ILE A 480 6.45 24.72 16.92
N ALA A 481 5.76 25.49 17.77
CA ALA A 481 6.37 26.30 18.82
C ALA A 481 5.32 26.94 19.72
N VAL A 482 5.55 26.87 21.03
CA VAL A 482 4.79 27.64 22.03
C VAL A 482 5.23 29.10 21.99
N ALA A 483 4.28 30.03 21.85
CA ALA A 483 4.56 31.47 21.91
C ALA A 483 4.49 32.02 23.34
N ASN A 484 3.39 31.79 24.06
CA ASN A 484 3.19 32.28 25.43
C ASN A 484 2.37 31.31 26.27
N VAL A 485 2.60 31.36 27.59
CA VAL A 485 1.85 30.61 28.60
C VAL A 485 1.33 31.57 29.66
N TYR A 486 0.07 31.42 30.01
CA TYR A 486 -0.68 32.26 30.92
C TYR A 486 -1.28 31.43 32.06
N LEU A 487 -1.49 32.11 33.18
CA LEU A 487 -2.18 31.59 34.35
C LEU A 487 -3.22 32.60 34.78
N GLU A 488 -4.42 32.11 34.99
CA GLU A 488 -5.49 32.82 35.68
C GLU A 488 -5.73 32.15 37.05
N TYR A 489 -5.77 32.91 38.14
CA TYR A 489 -6.04 32.37 39.48
C TYR A 489 -6.90 33.28 40.36
N TRP A 490 -7.66 32.70 41.29
CA TRP A 490 -8.49 33.40 42.29
C TRP A 490 -8.73 32.56 43.55
N ILE A 491 -9.23 33.19 44.62
CA ILE A 491 -9.53 32.54 45.90
C ILE A 491 -11.00 32.77 46.26
N ASP A 492 -11.71 31.72 46.67
CA ASP A 492 -13.10 31.75 47.16
C ASP A 492 -14.10 32.53 46.28
N GLY A 493 -13.96 32.42 44.95
CA GLY A 493 -14.81 33.15 44.00
C GLY A 493 -14.51 34.66 43.89
N GLY A 494 -13.35 35.10 44.37
CA GLY A 494 -12.82 36.45 44.13
C GLY A 494 -12.49 36.70 42.64
N THR A 495 -12.10 37.94 42.32
CA THR A 495 -11.79 38.32 40.94
C THR A 495 -10.55 37.57 40.41
N PRO A 496 -10.65 36.90 39.25
CA PRO A 496 -9.51 36.26 38.59
C PRO A 496 -8.37 37.24 38.27
N THR A 497 -7.14 36.80 38.55
CA THR A 497 -5.90 37.53 38.25
C THR A 497 -5.13 36.81 37.15
N ASN A 498 -4.83 37.53 36.07
CA ASN A 498 -4.10 37.01 34.92
C ASN A 498 -2.62 37.39 34.97
N VAL A 499 -1.74 36.40 34.77
CA VAL A 499 -0.29 36.56 34.74
C VAL A 499 0.33 35.69 33.64
N SER A 500 1.50 36.08 33.14
CA SER A 500 2.31 35.23 32.27
C SER A 500 3.27 34.38 33.08
N LEU A 501 3.42 33.12 32.71
CA LEU A 501 4.42 32.24 33.31
C LEU A 501 5.78 32.46 32.66
N THR A 502 6.84 32.19 33.43
CA THR A 502 8.22 32.28 32.96
C THR A 502 8.72 30.89 32.55
N ASN A 503 9.30 30.75 31.36
CA ASN A 503 9.95 29.50 30.95
C ASN A 503 11.23 29.30 31.78
N VAL A 504 11.29 28.20 32.53
CA VAL A 504 12.42 27.84 33.42
C VAL A 504 13.35 26.77 32.81
N GLY A 505 13.04 26.30 31.60
CA GLY A 505 13.86 25.35 30.84
C GLY A 505 13.00 24.37 30.04
N GLY A 506 13.32 24.18 28.75
CA GLY A 506 12.59 23.26 27.87
C GLY A 506 11.12 23.63 27.76
N SER A 507 10.24 22.68 28.08
CA SER A 507 8.78 22.85 28.09
C SER A 507 8.22 23.33 29.44
N TYR A 508 9.04 23.63 30.45
CA TYR A 508 8.57 23.97 31.79
C TYR A 508 8.39 25.47 32.02
N TYR A 509 7.25 25.82 32.61
CA TYR A 509 6.81 27.19 32.88
C TYR A 509 6.38 27.33 34.33
N GLN A 510 6.78 28.42 34.99
CA GLN A 510 6.56 28.62 36.42
C GLN A 510 6.09 30.04 36.76
N TYR A 511 5.25 30.13 37.80
CA TYR A 511 4.89 31.38 38.49
C TYR A 511 4.70 31.11 39.99
N THR A 512 5.26 31.96 40.85
CA THR A 512 5.12 31.81 42.32
C THR A 512 4.22 32.91 42.87
N LYS A 513 3.29 32.54 43.75
CA LYS A 513 2.36 33.46 44.40
C LYS A 513 2.35 33.29 45.91
N HIS A 514 2.62 34.37 46.62
CA HIS A 514 2.34 34.46 48.05
C HIS A 514 0.83 34.47 48.32
N LEU A 515 0.33 33.46 49.03
CA LEU A 515 -1.07 33.26 49.36
C LEU A 515 -1.51 34.09 50.58
N PRO A 516 -2.78 34.52 50.64
CA PRO A 516 -3.29 35.26 51.80
C PRO A 516 -3.41 34.36 53.04
N ILE A 517 -3.44 35.01 54.22
CA ILE A 517 -3.62 34.34 55.53
C ILE A 517 -5.09 34.00 55.86
N SER A 518 -5.93 33.92 54.84
CA SER A 518 -7.37 33.67 54.97
C SER A 518 -7.94 33.21 53.63
N GLY A 519 -8.92 32.30 53.68
CA GLY A 519 -9.63 31.77 52.51
C GLY A 519 -9.79 30.26 52.60
N THR A 520 -10.58 29.65 51.72
CA THR A 520 -10.88 28.21 51.75
C THR A 520 -10.35 27.45 50.55
N THR A 521 -10.36 28.05 49.35
CA THR A 521 -10.01 27.36 48.10
C THR A 521 -9.34 28.32 47.12
N LEU A 522 -8.16 27.93 46.62
CA LEU A 522 -7.47 28.53 45.48
C LEU A 522 -7.94 27.83 44.20
N TYR A 523 -8.35 28.60 43.21
CA TYR A 523 -8.72 28.13 41.88
C TYR A 523 -7.73 28.68 40.87
N TYR A 524 -7.42 27.91 39.83
CA TYR A 524 -6.55 28.36 38.74
C TYR A 524 -6.78 27.60 37.44
N VAL A 525 -6.42 28.26 36.33
CA VAL A 525 -6.49 27.76 34.95
C VAL A 525 -5.20 28.13 34.24
N PHE A 526 -4.63 27.18 33.49
CA PHE A 526 -3.56 27.45 32.55
C PHE A 526 -4.12 27.64 31.14
N ALA A 527 -3.53 28.58 30.41
CA ALA A 527 -3.78 28.78 28.99
C ALA A 527 -2.46 28.96 28.26
N ALA A 528 -2.37 28.51 27.02
CA ALA A 528 -1.19 28.66 26.17
C ALA A 528 -1.60 28.97 24.74
N VAL A 529 -0.71 29.66 24.02
CA VAL A 529 -0.88 29.96 22.60
C VAL A 529 0.43 29.64 21.89
N ASP A 530 0.34 29.00 20.74
CA ASP A 530 1.47 28.73 19.86
C ASP A 530 1.84 29.97 19.01
N THR A 531 2.87 29.84 18.17
CA THR A 531 3.30 30.90 17.24
C THR A 531 2.36 31.12 16.05
N SER A 532 1.44 30.18 15.78
CA SER A 532 0.43 30.20 14.73
C SER A 532 -0.88 30.86 15.18
N GLY A 533 -1.05 31.04 16.49
CA GLY A 533 -2.21 31.62 17.14
C GLY A 533 -3.25 30.61 17.63
N ASN A 534 -2.98 29.30 17.68
CA ASN A 534 -3.92 28.34 18.24
C ASN A 534 -3.82 28.36 19.76
N TRP A 535 -4.99 28.46 20.40
CA TRP A 535 -5.12 28.56 21.86
C TRP A 535 -5.49 27.21 22.45
N ALA A 536 -4.79 26.86 23.51
CA ALA A 536 -5.14 25.76 24.39
C ALA A 536 -5.45 26.29 25.78
N ASP A 537 -6.64 25.97 26.26
CA ASP A 537 -7.03 26.20 27.64
C ASP A 537 -7.11 24.84 28.36
N TYR A 538 -6.79 24.83 29.64
CA TYR A 538 -6.93 23.64 30.48
C TYR A 538 -8.14 23.74 31.42
N PHE A 539 -8.52 22.62 32.03
CA PHE A 539 -9.54 22.58 33.07
C PHE A 539 -9.19 23.44 34.29
N GLU A 540 -10.23 23.98 34.93
CA GLU A 540 -10.12 24.63 36.23
C GLU A 540 -9.65 23.62 37.29
N TYR A 541 -8.56 23.97 37.94
CA TYR A 541 -8.04 23.29 39.10
C TYR A 541 -8.45 24.02 40.37
N ASN A 542 -8.55 23.27 41.46
CA ASN A 542 -8.73 23.85 42.78
C ASN A 542 -7.85 23.16 43.82
N LYS A 543 -7.43 23.93 44.82
CA LYS A 543 -6.66 23.50 45.98
C LYS A 543 -7.28 24.08 47.24
N THR A 544 -7.53 23.24 48.22
CA THR A 544 -7.95 23.71 49.55
C THR A 544 -6.82 24.51 50.19
N LEU A 545 -7.14 25.68 50.73
CA LEU A 545 -6.24 26.52 51.50
C LEU A 545 -6.28 26.09 52.97
N TYR A 546 -5.16 25.59 53.49
CA TYR A 546 -5.05 25.14 54.88
C TYR A 546 -4.46 26.22 55.77
N SER A 547 -4.99 26.31 57.00
CA SER A 547 -4.61 27.33 57.99
C SER A 547 -3.33 27.04 58.77
N GLY A 548 -2.66 25.93 58.48
CA GLY A 548 -1.45 25.47 59.15
C GLY A 548 -0.99 24.13 58.58
N HIS A 549 0.20 23.68 58.93
CA HIS A 549 0.78 22.44 58.38
C HIS A 549 0.59 21.22 59.30
N VAL A 550 -0.05 21.36 60.46
CA VAL A 550 -0.28 20.27 61.41
C VAL A 550 -1.76 20.11 61.66
N HIS A 551 -2.29 18.90 61.57
CA HIS A 551 -3.72 18.63 61.71
C HIS A 551 -3.96 17.58 62.78
N ASN A 552 -4.64 17.95 63.87
CA ASN A 552 -5.23 16.94 64.74
C ASN A 552 -6.50 16.42 64.07
N VAL A 553 -6.43 15.20 63.53
CA VAL A 553 -7.48 14.60 62.71
C VAL A 553 -8.75 14.38 63.51
N ASN A 554 -8.60 13.96 64.76
CA ASN A 554 -9.70 13.62 65.65
C ASN A 554 -10.46 14.87 66.10
N GLN A 555 -9.73 15.97 66.33
CA GLN A 555 -10.31 17.26 66.71
C GLN A 555 -10.70 18.15 65.52
N GLY A 556 -10.30 17.78 64.29
CA GLY A 556 -10.53 18.56 63.07
C GLY A 556 -9.83 19.92 63.04
N THR A 557 -8.85 20.13 63.93
CA THR A 557 -8.23 21.44 64.16
C THR A 557 -6.82 21.47 63.57
N TRP A 558 -6.50 22.55 62.87
CA TRP A 558 -5.21 22.79 62.25
C TRP A 558 -4.36 23.74 63.11
N TYR A 559 -3.06 23.49 63.11
CA TYR A 559 -2.05 24.20 63.88
C TYR A 559 -0.85 24.51 62.98
N ASP A 560 -0.16 25.61 63.29
CA ASP A 560 1.06 26.01 62.58
C ASP A 560 2.28 25.21 63.06
N GLN A 561 2.22 24.68 64.28
CA GLN A 561 3.36 24.08 64.96
C GLN A 561 2.97 22.78 65.67
N ILE A 562 3.86 21.78 65.60
CA ILE A 562 3.61 20.44 66.16
C ILE A 562 3.41 20.47 67.67
N TYR A 563 4.15 21.33 68.39
CA TYR A 563 4.00 21.46 69.84
C TYR A 563 2.57 21.90 70.23
N GLN A 564 1.88 22.68 69.38
CA GLN A 564 0.53 23.16 69.68
C GLN A 564 -0.46 22.00 69.64
N ALA A 565 -0.35 21.16 68.61
CA ALA A 565 -1.20 19.99 68.44
C ALA A 565 -0.97 18.95 69.54
N THR A 566 0.29 18.65 69.86
CA THR A 566 0.65 17.66 70.90
C THR A 566 0.25 18.12 72.30
N LYS A 567 0.37 19.42 72.61
CA LYS A 567 -0.03 19.97 73.93
C LYS A 567 -1.51 19.84 74.26
N VAL A 568 -2.37 19.78 73.25
CA VAL A 568 -3.83 19.70 73.41
C VAL A 568 -4.40 18.36 72.96
N ALA A 569 -3.53 17.39 72.68
CA ALA A 569 -3.92 16.04 72.29
C ALA A 569 -4.65 15.35 73.44
N ASN A 570 -5.67 14.55 73.10
CA ASN A 570 -6.30 13.61 74.01
C ASN A 570 -5.84 12.18 73.66
N PRO A 571 -5.99 11.22 74.58
CA PRO A 571 -5.74 9.82 74.26
C PRO A 571 -6.54 9.34 73.05
N GLY A 572 -5.86 8.70 72.10
CA GLY A 572 -6.42 8.23 70.83
C GLY A 572 -6.31 9.22 69.66
N ASP A 573 -5.78 10.43 69.89
CA ASP A 573 -5.63 11.44 68.84
C ASP A 573 -4.52 11.08 67.83
N GLU A 574 -4.83 11.30 66.55
CA GLU A 574 -3.86 11.26 65.45
C GLU A 574 -3.54 12.68 64.97
N ILE A 575 -2.27 13.05 65.10
CA ILE A 575 -1.72 14.31 64.63
C ILE A 575 -0.97 14.05 63.33
N ARG A 576 -1.50 14.59 62.23
CA ARG A 576 -0.88 14.54 60.91
C ARG A 576 -0.02 15.76 60.67
N ILE A 577 1.21 15.52 60.27
CA ILE A 577 2.18 16.56 59.93
C ILE A 577 2.33 16.56 58.41
N TYR A 578 2.13 17.73 57.80
CA TYR A 578 2.23 17.90 56.36
C TYR A 578 3.64 18.35 55.98
N PRO A 579 4.04 18.16 54.71
CA PRO A 579 5.33 18.65 54.24
C PRO A 579 5.54 20.12 54.57
N GLY A 580 6.72 20.44 55.08
CA GLY A 580 7.03 21.77 55.61
C GLY A 580 8.28 21.73 56.48
N THR A 581 8.84 22.92 56.73
CA THR A 581 9.95 23.10 57.68
C THR A 581 9.40 23.63 58.99
N TYR A 582 9.53 22.85 60.05
CA TYR A 582 9.10 23.26 61.40
C TYR A 582 10.33 23.65 62.21
N ASP A 583 10.54 24.96 62.37
CA ASP A 583 11.64 25.50 63.18
C ASP A 583 11.20 25.65 64.65
N THR A 584 11.89 24.97 65.55
CA THR A 584 11.66 25.10 67.00
C THR A 584 12.32 26.34 67.63
N HIS A 585 13.03 27.17 66.86
CA HIS A 585 13.90 28.25 67.35
C HIS A 585 13.23 29.63 67.61
N GLY A 586 11.93 29.79 67.42
CA GLY A 586 11.26 31.10 67.55
C GLY A 586 10.36 31.27 68.78
N GLN A 587 10.86 31.90 69.85
CA GLN A 587 10.10 32.38 71.02
C GLN A 587 9.53 31.30 71.98
N GLY A 588 10.34 30.92 72.98
CA GLY A 588 9.84 30.43 74.27
C GLY A 588 9.83 28.92 74.50
N ASN A 589 10.90 28.20 74.13
CA ASN A 589 11.21 26.88 74.68
C ASN A 589 10.09 25.83 74.50
N LYS A 590 9.60 25.64 73.26
CA LYS A 590 8.43 24.79 72.99
C LYS A 590 8.85 23.43 72.43
N ASN A 591 9.37 22.58 73.32
CA ASN A 591 9.68 21.18 73.05
C ASN A 591 8.44 20.44 72.53
N ILE A 592 8.62 19.51 71.59
CA ILE A 592 7.54 18.60 71.19
C ILE A 592 7.50 17.48 72.23
N VAL A 593 6.49 17.51 73.09
CA VAL A 593 6.32 16.53 74.17
C VAL A 593 5.04 15.75 73.93
N ILE A 594 5.15 14.42 73.91
CA ILE A 594 4.03 13.50 73.92
C ILE A 594 3.92 12.92 75.33
N ASP A 595 3.01 13.50 76.11
CA ASP A 595 2.75 13.14 77.51
C ASP A 595 1.37 12.52 77.74
N GLN A 596 0.61 12.29 76.66
CA GLN A 596 -0.68 11.59 76.67
C GLN A 596 -0.54 10.22 76.01
N ASP A 597 -1.17 9.21 76.63
CA ASP A 597 -1.16 7.84 76.12
C ASP A 597 -1.95 7.73 74.80
N ASP A 598 -1.62 6.75 73.95
CA ASP A 598 -2.36 6.45 72.70
C ASP A 598 -2.38 7.62 71.69
N VAL A 599 -1.31 8.42 71.64
CA VAL A 599 -1.15 9.50 70.64
C VAL A 599 -0.33 8.99 69.45
N LYS A 600 -0.81 9.32 68.24
CA LYS A 600 -0.12 9.02 66.98
C LYS A 600 0.36 10.31 66.33
N LEU A 601 1.65 10.40 66.06
CA LEU A 601 2.28 11.50 65.35
C LEU A 601 2.78 11.01 63.99
N VAL A 602 2.10 11.39 62.91
CA VAL A 602 2.27 10.77 61.59
C VAL A 602 2.55 11.83 60.53
N GLY A 603 3.71 11.78 59.91
CA GLY A 603 4.00 12.55 58.70
C GLY A 603 3.39 11.91 57.45
N ARG A 604 3.20 12.72 56.40
CA ARG A 604 2.61 12.25 55.12
C ARG A 604 3.60 11.47 54.25
N SER A 605 4.87 11.82 54.33
CA SER A 605 5.98 11.19 53.59
C SER A 605 7.31 11.65 54.18
N SER A 606 8.22 10.70 54.45
CA SER A 606 9.66 10.99 54.58
C SER A 606 10.25 10.97 53.16
N PRO A 607 10.99 11.98 52.69
CA PRO A 607 11.61 13.06 53.46
C PRO A 607 10.85 14.40 53.50
N ASP A 608 9.64 14.46 52.91
CA ASP A 608 8.95 15.75 52.67
C ASP A 608 8.54 16.48 53.96
N THR A 609 8.42 15.75 55.08
CA THR A 609 8.08 16.30 56.39
C THR A 609 9.34 16.56 57.22
N VAL A 610 9.90 17.77 57.14
CA VAL A 610 11.21 18.12 57.72
C VAL A 610 11.08 18.92 59.01
N LEU A 611 11.58 18.36 60.10
CA LEU A 611 11.74 19.03 61.39
C LEU A 611 13.13 19.62 61.50
N MET A 612 13.23 20.96 61.56
CA MET A 612 14.47 21.66 61.82
C MET A 612 14.57 21.98 63.31
N ILE A 613 15.45 21.26 64.00
CA ILE A 613 15.51 21.29 65.47
C ILE A 613 16.82 21.95 65.91
N SER A 614 16.74 22.77 66.96
CA SER A 614 17.92 23.41 67.56
C SER A 614 17.85 23.42 69.09
N GLN A 615 19.01 23.21 69.74
CA GLN A 615 19.24 23.41 71.19
C GLN A 615 18.46 22.55 72.21
N GLN A 616 17.51 21.70 71.81
CA GLN A 616 16.73 20.82 72.69
C GLN A 616 16.63 19.38 72.16
N ASP A 617 15.95 18.48 72.87
CA ASP A 617 15.50 17.21 72.28
C ASP A 617 14.47 17.50 71.17
N GLY A 618 14.43 16.70 70.12
CA GLY A 618 13.52 16.89 69.01
C GLY A 618 12.08 16.55 69.36
N ILE A 619 11.86 15.30 69.78
CA ILE A 619 10.59 14.83 70.33
C ILE A 619 10.87 14.11 71.64
N THR A 620 10.17 14.48 72.69
CA THR A 620 10.21 13.78 73.98
C THR A 620 8.93 12.97 74.18
N VAL A 621 9.06 11.69 74.49
CA VAL A 621 7.95 10.77 74.76
C VAL A 621 8.04 10.28 76.19
N THR A 622 7.02 10.62 77.00
CA THR A 622 6.88 10.15 78.38
C THR A 622 5.60 9.35 78.61
N ALA A 623 4.80 9.17 77.55
CA ALA A 623 3.53 8.45 77.58
C ALA A 623 3.63 7.10 76.85
N SER A 624 2.69 6.21 77.14
CA SER A 624 2.65 4.85 76.61
C SER A 624 1.73 4.73 75.40
N ASN A 625 1.91 3.67 74.59
CA ASN A 625 1.13 3.42 73.37
C ASN A 625 1.29 4.54 72.31
N VAL A 626 2.50 5.06 72.14
CA VAL A 626 2.78 6.17 71.22
C VAL A 626 3.30 5.64 69.88
N LEU A 627 2.81 6.21 68.78
CA LEU A 627 3.33 5.96 67.43
C LEU A 627 3.95 7.25 66.88
N ILE A 628 5.20 7.19 66.42
CA ILE A 628 5.85 8.24 65.65
C ILE A 628 6.24 7.65 64.30
N LYS A 629 5.78 8.27 63.21
CA LYS A 629 5.96 7.70 61.87
C LYS A 629 6.15 8.72 60.76
N ASN A 630 6.98 8.38 59.76
CA ASN A 630 7.17 9.12 58.50
C ASN A 630 7.68 10.57 58.69
N LEU A 631 8.76 10.75 59.45
CA LEU A 631 9.31 12.08 59.74
C LEU A 631 10.79 12.15 59.39
N THR A 632 11.24 13.33 58.94
CA THR A 632 12.66 13.65 58.82
C THR A 632 13.02 14.70 59.86
N MET A 633 14.11 14.49 60.60
CA MET A 633 14.63 15.43 61.59
C MET A 633 16.07 15.75 61.26
N VAL A 634 16.36 17.02 61.03
CA VAL A 634 17.70 17.52 60.71
C VAL A 634 18.02 18.74 61.56
N LYS A 635 19.32 18.98 61.73
CA LYS A 635 19.79 20.19 62.38
C LYS A 635 19.36 21.42 61.57
N ASN A 636 18.95 22.49 62.27
CA ASN A 636 18.73 23.80 61.65
C ASN A 636 20.07 24.34 61.08
N SER A 637 20.14 24.58 59.76
CA SER A 637 21.34 25.03 59.05
C SER A 637 21.89 26.38 59.51
N ASN A 638 21.05 27.21 60.15
CA ASN A 638 21.46 28.49 60.74
C ASN A 638 22.03 28.34 62.18
N ALA A 639 21.98 27.15 62.77
CA ALA A 639 22.52 26.88 64.10
C ALA A 639 24.04 26.57 64.03
N GLN A 640 24.81 27.14 64.96
CA GLN A 640 26.25 26.83 65.10
C GLN A 640 26.47 25.30 65.24
N PRO A 641 27.64 24.76 64.83
CA PRO A 641 27.95 23.32 64.94
C PRO A 641 27.74 22.72 66.34
N SER A 642 27.95 23.51 67.39
CA SER A 642 27.73 23.13 68.80
C SER A 642 26.26 23.20 69.26
N ASN A 643 25.32 23.56 68.38
CA ASN A 643 23.91 23.83 68.69
C ASN A 643 22.94 22.82 68.03
N SER A 644 23.42 21.62 67.69
CA SER A 644 22.58 20.49 67.31
C SER A 644 21.54 20.21 68.41
N PHE A 645 20.40 19.64 68.02
CA PHE A 645 19.41 19.16 68.96
C PHE A 645 20.01 18.02 69.77
N LYS A 646 19.74 17.92 71.08
CA LYS A 646 20.41 16.96 71.96
C LYS A 646 20.11 15.53 71.50
N LYS A 647 18.88 15.07 71.66
CA LYS A 647 18.42 13.76 71.15
C LYS A 647 17.38 13.99 70.07
N GLY A 648 17.36 13.19 69.00
CA GLY A 648 16.30 13.31 67.99
C GLY A 648 14.95 12.93 68.57
N ILE A 649 14.80 11.67 68.96
CA ILE A 649 13.66 11.20 69.74
C ILE A 649 14.16 10.68 71.08
N TYR A 650 13.63 11.25 72.16
CA TYR A 650 13.91 10.83 73.53
C TYR A 650 12.70 10.11 74.12
N VAL A 651 12.84 8.81 74.37
CA VAL A 651 11.82 7.97 75.02
C VAL A 651 12.23 7.73 76.47
N ASN A 652 11.41 8.19 77.41
CA ASN A 652 11.77 8.21 78.83
C ASN A 652 10.63 7.68 79.71
N GLY A 653 10.84 6.51 80.32
CA GLY A 653 9.85 5.92 81.22
C GLY A 653 8.57 5.44 80.53
N ALA A 654 8.60 5.22 79.22
CA ALA A 654 7.42 4.92 78.41
C ALA A 654 7.31 3.43 78.09
N THR A 655 6.09 2.95 77.84
CA THR A 655 5.81 1.57 77.43
C THR A 655 5.12 1.54 76.08
N ASN A 656 5.47 0.57 75.22
CA ASN A 656 4.80 0.36 73.92
C ASN A 656 4.89 1.60 73.02
N VAL A 657 6.12 1.98 72.64
CA VAL A 657 6.39 3.11 71.73
C VAL A 657 6.92 2.56 70.41
N THR A 658 6.33 2.98 69.29
CA THR A 658 6.80 2.61 67.95
C THR A 658 7.32 3.84 67.22
N ILE A 659 8.56 3.75 66.73
CA ILE A 659 9.22 4.72 65.88
C ILE A 659 9.46 4.03 64.53
N ASP A 660 8.69 4.40 63.51
CA ASP A 660 8.66 3.71 62.22
C ASP A 660 8.91 4.67 61.05
N ASN A 661 9.87 4.35 60.20
CA ASN A 661 10.20 5.16 59.01
C ASN A 661 10.51 6.62 59.38
N VAL A 662 11.47 6.80 60.28
CA VAL A 662 11.96 8.11 60.71
C VAL A 662 13.41 8.29 60.30
N ASP A 663 13.70 9.41 59.66
CA ASP A 663 15.04 9.76 59.21
C ASP A 663 15.62 10.83 60.13
N ILE A 664 16.70 10.54 60.85
CA ILE A 664 17.30 11.48 61.81
C ILE A 664 18.78 11.62 61.53
N SER A 665 19.21 12.88 61.34
CA SER A 665 20.63 13.20 61.21
C SER A 665 21.05 14.46 61.94
N GLU A 666 22.36 14.54 62.23
CA GLU A 666 22.99 15.71 62.87
C GLU A 666 22.46 16.01 64.29
N ALA A 667 22.06 14.97 65.03
CA ALA A 667 21.83 15.08 66.47
C ALA A 667 23.15 15.37 67.21
N GLY A 668 23.07 16.12 68.30
CA GLY A 668 24.17 16.46 69.20
C GLY A 668 24.49 15.39 70.24
N GLN A 669 23.63 14.39 70.35
CA GLN A 669 23.84 13.13 71.06
C GLN A 669 23.39 12.01 70.12
N SER A 670 22.44 11.18 70.54
CA SER A 670 21.90 10.10 69.72
C SER A 670 20.70 10.52 68.90
N ALA A 671 20.55 9.93 67.70
CA ALA A 671 19.33 10.12 66.91
C ALA A 671 18.09 9.61 67.68
N ILE A 672 18.17 8.42 68.26
CA ILE A 672 17.15 7.88 69.16
C ILE A 672 17.79 7.54 70.50
N TYR A 673 17.15 7.97 71.59
CA TYR A 673 17.65 7.80 72.95
C TYR A 673 16.54 7.25 73.84
N ILE A 674 16.73 6.05 74.39
CA ILE A 674 15.71 5.30 75.12
C ILE A 674 16.21 5.04 76.52
N THR A 675 15.47 5.45 77.55
CA THR A 675 15.81 5.18 78.96
C THR A 675 14.62 4.78 79.81
N GLY A 676 14.82 3.81 80.72
CA GLY A 676 13.79 3.34 81.64
C GLY A 676 12.50 2.88 80.97
N SER A 677 12.59 2.42 79.72
CA SER A 677 11.43 2.18 78.87
C SER A 677 11.33 0.71 78.48
N THR A 678 10.12 0.25 78.15
CA THR A 678 9.91 -1.15 77.75
C THR A 678 9.00 -1.29 76.55
N GLN A 679 9.20 -2.33 75.74
CA GLN A 679 8.44 -2.55 74.50
C GLN A 679 8.56 -1.34 73.55
N VAL A 680 9.79 -0.89 73.29
CA VAL A 680 10.05 0.19 72.31
C VAL A 680 10.49 -0.46 71.00
N THR A 681 9.89 -0.09 69.88
CA THR A 681 10.27 -0.57 68.54
C THR A 681 10.81 0.58 67.72
N VAL A 682 12.00 0.43 67.16
CA VAL A 682 12.64 1.33 66.20
C VAL A 682 12.79 0.57 64.89
N VAL A 683 12.08 0.99 63.85
CA VAL A 683 11.98 0.21 62.60
C VAL A 683 11.99 1.08 61.34
N ASN A 684 12.50 0.52 60.24
CA ASN A 684 12.52 1.11 58.89
C ASN A 684 13.16 2.50 58.82
N SER A 685 14.03 2.85 59.76
CA SER A 685 14.52 4.21 59.98
C SER A 685 15.94 4.39 59.48
N LYS A 686 16.31 5.62 59.13
CA LYS A 686 17.67 5.99 58.75
C LYS A 686 18.26 6.91 59.81
N LEU A 687 19.36 6.51 60.45
CA LEU A 687 19.93 7.20 61.62
C LEU A 687 21.42 7.45 61.38
N TRP A 688 21.79 8.70 61.04
CA TRP A 688 23.16 8.97 60.55
C TRP A 688 23.74 10.34 60.88
N ASN A 689 25.07 10.48 60.81
CA ASN A 689 25.78 11.74 61.08
C ASN A 689 25.43 12.34 62.45
N ASN A 690 25.24 11.52 63.48
CA ASN A 690 24.97 11.99 64.84
C ASN A 690 26.26 12.02 65.66
N GLN A 691 26.39 13.00 66.56
CA GLN A 691 27.60 13.25 67.34
C GLN A 691 27.92 12.17 68.39
N GLN A 692 26.97 11.27 68.66
CA GLN A 692 27.20 10.07 69.45
C GLN A 692 26.67 8.84 68.71
N HIS A 693 25.51 8.34 69.11
CA HIS A 693 24.99 7.07 68.60
C HIS A 693 23.87 7.22 67.57
N GLY A 694 23.66 6.21 66.73
CA GLY A 694 22.39 6.08 66.02
C GLY A 694 21.24 5.83 66.99
N VAL A 695 21.37 4.77 67.81
CA VAL A 695 20.42 4.42 68.87
C VAL A 695 21.15 4.19 70.18
N TYR A 696 20.68 4.83 71.25
CA TYR A 696 21.10 4.57 72.63
C TYR A 696 19.96 3.92 73.41
N VAL A 697 20.25 2.83 74.13
CA VAL A 697 19.34 2.14 75.04
C VAL A 697 19.99 2.06 76.42
N GLY A 698 19.36 2.67 77.42
CA GLY A 698 19.92 2.82 78.76
C GLY A 698 18.93 2.71 79.91
N GLY A 699 19.45 2.77 81.13
CA GLY A 699 18.67 2.95 82.36
C GLY A 699 17.63 1.86 82.60
N ASP A 700 18.04 0.60 82.62
CA ASP A 700 17.19 -0.57 82.86
C ASP A 700 16.08 -0.76 81.82
N SER A 701 16.31 -0.33 80.57
CA SER A 701 15.36 -0.56 79.48
C SER A 701 15.34 -2.03 79.06
N THR A 702 14.15 -2.56 78.74
CA THR A 702 13.96 -3.99 78.40
C THR A 702 12.97 -4.16 77.25
N ASN A 703 13.10 -5.24 76.47
CA ASN A 703 12.23 -5.48 75.30
C ASN A 703 12.25 -4.31 74.29
N VAL A 704 13.41 -3.68 74.09
CA VAL A 704 13.62 -2.75 72.97
C VAL A 704 13.98 -3.55 71.72
N TYR A 705 13.29 -3.29 70.62
CA TYR A 705 13.49 -3.91 69.31
C TYR A 705 13.99 -2.87 68.33
N ILE A 706 15.22 -3.04 67.84
CA ILE A 706 15.82 -2.22 66.78
C ILE A 706 15.89 -3.10 65.55
N GLU A 707 15.02 -2.85 64.57
CA GLU A 707 14.78 -3.76 63.45
C GLU A 707 14.80 -3.05 62.08
N ASN A 708 15.43 -3.65 61.05
CA ASN A 708 15.35 -3.18 59.66
C ASN A 708 15.73 -1.69 59.46
N ASN A 709 16.70 -1.18 60.22
CA ASN A 709 17.17 0.20 60.12
C ASN A 709 18.48 0.30 59.34
N ASN A 710 18.75 1.48 58.78
CA ASN A 710 20.05 1.87 58.25
C ASN A 710 20.71 2.86 59.23
N ILE A 711 21.77 2.42 59.91
CA ILE A 711 22.40 3.18 61.00
C ILE A 711 23.89 3.37 60.68
N PHE A 712 24.30 4.60 60.38
CA PHE A 712 25.63 4.79 59.80
C PHE A 712 26.25 6.17 59.97
N ASP A 713 27.55 6.28 59.75
CA ASP A 713 28.31 7.54 59.84
C ASP A 713 28.05 8.28 61.17
N ASN A 714 27.84 7.58 62.29
CA ASN A 714 27.73 8.20 63.61
C ASN A 714 29.12 8.25 64.28
N ASP A 715 29.38 9.31 65.05
CA ASP A 715 30.72 9.57 65.62
C ASP A 715 31.14 8.51 66.67
N GLU A 716 30.18 7.90 67.37
CA GLU A 716 30.40 6.79 68.31
C GLU A 716 29.77 5.49 67.76
N SER A 717 28.97 4.77 68.55
CA SER A 717 28.38 3.49 68.12
C SER A 717 27.12 3.65 67.25
N GLY A 718 26.88 2.77 66.28
CA GLY A 718 25.60 2.69 65.59
C GLY A 718 24.46 2.40 66.58
N VAL A 719 24.62 1.35 67.39
CA VAL A 719 23.72 1.02 68.51
C VAL A 719 24.52 0.81 69.78
N LEU A 720 24.21 1.55 70.86
CA LEU A 720 24.72 1.30 72.20
C LEU A 720 23.60 0.79 73.12
N ILE A 721 23.83 -0.35 73.78
CA ILE A 721 23.00 -0.87 74.86
C ILE A 721 23.84 -0.82 76.14
N GLU A 722 23.47 0.07 77.06
CA GLU A 722 24.15 0.30 78.34
C GLU A 722 23.21 -0.03 79.51
N ASP A 723 23.65 -0.84 80.48
CA ASP A 723 22.88 -1.14 81.71
C ASP A 723 21.42 -1.54 81.43
N SER A 724 21.21 -2.34 80.39
CA SER A 724 19.87 -2.63 79.88
C SER A 724 19.81 -4.05 79.33
N ASP A 725 18.93 -4.85 79.91
CA ASP A 725 18.86 -6.29 79.65
C ASP A 725 17.72 -6.67 78.69
N GLY A 726 17.89 -7.78 77.96
CA GLY A 726 16.79 -8.36 77.18
C GLY A 726 16.35 -7.52 75.99
N ASN A 727 17.28 -6.86 75.31
CA ASN A 727 17.04 -6.01 74.14
C ASN A 727 17.52 -6.67 72.85
N THR A 728 16.86 -6.39 71.72
CA THR A 728 17.09 -7.04 70.43
C THR A 728 17.50 -6.05 69.35
N VAL A 729 18.59 -6.35 68.65
CA VAL A 729 19.07 -5.67 67.44
C VAL A 729 19.05 -6.68 66.30
N VAL A 730 18.13 -6.52 65.35
CA VAL A 730 17.88 -7.55 64.32
C VAL A 730 17.66 -7.00 62.91
N GLY A 731 18.27 -7.61 61.89
CA GLY A 731 17.96 -7.25 60.48
C GLY A 731 18.41 -5.84 60.07
N ASN A 732 19.31 -5.19 60.82
CA ASN A 732 19.76 -3.84 60.52
C ASN A 732 21.00 -3.83 59.61
N ASN A 733 21.16 -2.74 58.88
CA ASN A 733 22.38 -2.37 58.19
C ASN A 733 23.13 -1.33 59.03
N ILE A 734 24.29 -1.68 59.57
CA ILE A 734 25.03 -0.83 60.52
C ILE A 734 26.46 -0.62 60.05
N TYR A 735 26.83 0.61 59.68
CA TYR A 735 28.11 0.81 58.99
C TYR A 735 28.79 2.16 59.20
N HIS A 736 30.12 2.19 59.06
CA HIS A 736 30.93 3.41 59.20
C HIS A 736 30.73 4.18 60.52
N ASN A 737 30.54 3.46 61.63
CA ASN A 737 30.54 4.02 62.97
C ASN A 737 31.83 3.58 63.71
N ALA A 738 32.09 4.12 64.90
CA ALA A 738 33.16 3.60 65.75
C ALA A 738 32.89 2.13 66.12
N ASP A 739 31.76 1.86 66.78
CA ASP A 739 31.25 0.51 66.97
C ASP A 739 29.98 0.30 66.15
N GLY A 740 29.78 -0.85 65.50
CA GLY A 740 28.49 -1.17 64.91
C GLY A 740 27.44 -1.33 66.02
N VAL A 741 27.60 -2.36 66.85
CA VAL A 741 26.76 -2.61 68.03
C VAL A 741 27.63 -2.74 69.27
N TYR A 742 27.39 -1.91 70.28
CA TYR A 742 28.13 -1.92 71.53
C TYR A 742 27.23 -2.37 72.69
N LEU A 743 27.59 -3.49 73.32
CA LEU A 743 26.98 -4.02 74.54
C LEU A 743 27.86 -3.68 75.74
N TYR A 744 27.42 -2.70 76.53
CA TYR A 744 28.13 -2.23 77.73
C TYR A 744 27.35 -2.57 79.00
N ARG A 745 27.88 -3.50 79.80
CA ARG A 745 27.22 -4.04 81.02
C ARG A 745 25.78 -4.54 80.75
N ALA A 746 25.57 -5.14 79.59
CA ALA A 746 24.26 -5.64 79.15
C ALA A 746 24.16 -7.16 79.27
N THR A 747 22.96 -7.66 79.61
CA THR A 747 22.69 -9.10 79.76
C THR A 747 21.48 -9.54 78.94
N TYR A 748 21.49 -10.77 78.42
CA TYR A 748 20.36 -11.36 77.67
C TYR A 748 19.96 -10.58 76.41
N CYS A 749 20.84 -9.76 75.85
CA CYS A 749 20.59 -9.08 74.59
C CYS A 749 20.80 -10.02 73.40
N ASN A 750 20.08 -9.77 72.31
CA ASN A 750 20.18 -10.53 71.07
C ASN A 750 20.57 -9.61 69.90
N VAL A 751 21.77 -9.79 69.37
CA VAL A 751 22.26 -9.12 68.17
C VAL A 751 22.26 -10.15 67.05
N SER A 752 21.28 -10.11 66.15
CA SER A 752 21.11 -11.19 65.17
C SER A 752 20.74 -10.76 63.76
N SER A 753 21.19 -11.50 62.75
CA SER A 753 20.80 -11.26 61.35
C SER A 753 21.07 -9.83 60.84
N ASN A 754 22.04 -9.12 61.41
CA ASN A 754 22.43 -7.78 60.96
C ASN A 754 23.54 -7.88 59.90
N THR A 755 23.59 -6.89 59.01
CA THR A 755 24.72 -6.66 58.10
C THR A 755 25.52 -5.48 58.66
N ILE A 756 26.73 -5.73 59.13
CA ILE A 756 27.56 -4.76 59.87
C ILE A 756 28.88 -4.57 59.14
N TRP A 757 29.20 -3.36 58.67
CA TRP A 757 30.44 -3.18 57.90
C TRP A 757 31.16 -1.85 58.03
N GLY A 758 32.48 -1.88 57.81
CA GLY A 758 33.28 -0.66 57.75
C GLY A 758 33.31 0.14 59.06
N ASN A 759 33.08 -0.50 60.20
CA ASN A 759 33.18 0.12 61.52
C ASN A 759 34.61 -0.08 62.10
N ASP A 760 35.00 0.64 63.16
CA ASP A 760 36.25 0.27 63.86
C ASP A 760 36.09 -1.11 64.52
N ALA A 761 34.99 -1.33 65.24
CA ALA A 761 34.57 -2.65 65.70
C ALA A 761 33.15 -2.96 65.19
N GLY A 762 32.90 -4.16 64.68
CA GLY A 762 31.56 -4.56 64.25
C GLY A 762 30.61 -4.73 65.44
N VAL A 763 30.95 -5.62 66.37
CA VAL A 763 30.22 -5.80 67.64
C VAL A 763 31.20 -5.75 68.81
N THR A 764 30.92 -4.93 69.81
CA THR A 764 31.78 -4.74 70.98
C THR A 764 31.09 -5.25 72.24
N LEU A 765 31.79 -6.04 73.05
CA LEU A 765 31.32 -6.53 74.34
C LEU A 765 32.25 -6.05 75.45
N GLN A 766 31.70 -5.27 76.38
CA GLN A 766 32.46 -4.75 77.52
C GLN A 766 31.63 -4.75 78.80
N GLY A 767 32.13 -5.39 79.85
CA GLY A 767 31.64 -5.26 81.20
C GLY A 767 32.53 -4.36 82.05
N THR A 768 32.42 -4.50 83.36
CA THR A 768 33.27 -3.85 84.36
C THR A 768 33.57 -4.82 85.49
N ASN A 769 34.39 -4.40 86.46
CA ASN A 769 34.67 -5.21 87.64
C ASN A 769 33.47 -5.41 88.60
N GLN A 770 32.37 -4.68 88.38
CA GLN A 770 31.13 -4.83 89.15
C GLN A 770 30.07 -5.63 88.39
N GLU A 771 30.02 -5.47 87.08
CA GLU A 771 28.93 -5.94 86.21
C GLU A 771 29.51 -6.51 84.92
N ASP A 772 29.34 -7.83 84.73
CA ASP A 772 29.78 -8.52 83.52
C ASP A 772 28.79 -8.30 82.37
N THR A 773 29.29 -8.17 81.15
CA THR A 773 28.48 -8.30 79.93
C THR A 773 28.38 -9.77 79.58
N LYS A 774 27.20 -10.37 79.77
CA LYS A 774 27.05 -11.83 79.73
C LYS A 774 25.72 -12.32 79.20
N LEU A 775 25.68 -13.59 78.82
CA LEU A 775 24.46 -14.26 78.36
C LEU A 775 23.81 -13.56 77.16
N ASN A 776 24.59 -12.77 76.41
CA ASN A 776 24.15 -12.15 75.17
C ASN A 776 24.35 -13.14 74.02
N ILE A 777 23.51 -12.99 73.01
CA ILE A 777 23.54 -13.78 71.78
C ILE A 777 23.99 -12.87 70.65
N VAL A 778 25.04 -13.26 69.94
CA VAL A 778 25.45 -12.68 68.67
C VAL A 778 25.30 -13.77 67.63
N TYR A 779 24.25 -13.70 66.81
CA TYR A 779 23.81 -14.83 65.99
C TYR A 779 23.55 -14.45 64.52
N SER A 780 24.11 -15.19 63.57
CA SER A 780 23.78 -15.04 62.15
C SER A 780 24.03 -13.63 61.59
N ASN A 781 24.98 -12.87 62.13
CA ASN A 781 25.35 -11.56 61.58
C ASN A 781 26.39 -11.72 60.46
N VAL A 782 26.32 -10.85 59.45
CA VAL A 782 27.38 -10.68 58.46
C VAL A 782 28.20 -9.47 58.86
N ILE A 783 29.46 -9.67 59.24
CA ILE A 783 30.35 -8.63 59.76
C ILE A 783 31.59 -8.54 58.88
N ASN A 784 31.76 -7.43 58.17
CA ASN A 784 32.80 -7.33 57.17
C ASN A 784 33.42 -5.95 56.98
N HIS A 785 34.64 -5.87 56.46
CA HIS A 785 35.35 -4.60 56.21
C HIS A 785 35.52 -3.71 57.45
N SER A 786 35.25 -4.19 58.66
CA SER A 786 35.56 -3.48 59.91
C SER A 786 37.03 -3.67 60.28
N ASN A 787 37.59 -2.90 61.22
CA ASN A 787 38.94 -3.22 61.71
C ASN A 787 38.91 -4.55 62.48
N ILE A 788 38.00 -4.65 63.43
CA ILE A 788 37.71 -5.88 64.17
C ILE A 788 36.26 -6.27 63.91
N GLY A 789 35.99 -7.54 63.60
CA GLY A 789 34.63 -8.05 63.44
C GLY A 789 33.87 -8.03 64.76
N ILE A 790 34.30 -8.81 65.75
CA ILE A 790 33.76 -8.80 67.11
C ILE A 790 34.90 -8.58 68.11
N GLU A 791 34.77 -7.54 68.93
CA GLU A 791 35.76 -7.13 69.93
C GLU A 791 35.26 -7.40 71.35
N PHE A 792 36.10 -8.06 72.14
CA PHE A 792 35.95 -8.16 73.59
C PHE A 792 36.91 -7.17 74.24
N VAL A 793 36.41 -6.32 75.14
CA VAL A 793 37.26 -5.33 75.81
C VAL A 793 37.70 -5.85 77.18
N GLU A 794 36.75 -5.98 78.11
CA GLU A 794 36.99 -6.50 79.46
C GLU A 794 35.71 -7.03 80.09
N TYR A 795 35.82 -8.03 80.98
CA TYR A 795 34.69 -8.58 81.75
C TYR A 795 33.48 -9.04 80.90
N ALA A 796 33.72 -9.43 79.65
CA ALA A 796 32.71 -10.02 78.78
C ALA A 796 32.78 -11.55 78.86
N ARG A 797 31.77 -12.18 79.46
CA ARG A 797 31.78 -13.60 79.83
C ARG A 797 30.49 -14.30 79.49
N GLN A 798 30.52 -15.61 79.23
CA GLN A 798 29.28 -16.40 79.04
C GLN A 798 28.37 -15.88 77.92
N ASN A 799 28.93 -15.24 76.90
CA ASN A 799 28.21 -14.84 75.69
C ASN A 799 28.26 -15.97 74.66
N ASN A 800 27.24 -16.02 73.81
CA ASN A 800 27.11 -17.04 72.76
C ASN A 800 27.22 -16.38 71.38
N LEU A 801 28.27 -16.70 70.64
CA LEU A 801 28.60 -16.13 69.34
C LEU A 801 28.56 -17.27 68.32
N THR A 802 27.47 -17.37 67.56
CA THR A 802 27.26 -18.53 66.67
C THR A 802 26.71 -18.12 65.30
N TYR A 803 27.03 -18.88 64.26
CA TYR A 803 26.53 -18.65 62.89
C TYR A 803 26.88 -17.29 62.29
N ASN A 804 27.84 -16.55 62.85
CA ASN A 804 28.26 -15.26 62.28
C ASN A 804 29.23 -15.47 61.13
N THR A 805 29.09 -14.66 60.08
CA THR A 805 30.02 -14.63 58.96
C THR A 805 30.91 -13.41 59.08
N LEU A 806 32.18 -13.64 59.43
CA LEU A 806 33.19 -12.63 59.73
C LEU A 806 34.24 -12.64 58.61
N HIS A 807 34.16 -11.65 57.71
CA HIS A 807 35.02 -11.69 56.53
C HIS A 807 35.55 -10.34 56.07
N ASN A 808 36.70 -10.33 55.41
CA ASN A 808 37.35 -9.10 54.91
C ASN A 808 37.56 -8.02 56.00
N ASN A 809 37.68 -8.39 57.29
CA ASN A 809 38.00 -7.42 58.35
C ASN A 809 39.51 -7.13 58.35
N THR A 810 39.91 -5.88 58.56
CA THR A 810 41.29 -5.44 58.31
C THR A 810 42.30 -5.98 59.32
N GLN A 811 41.84 -6.34 60.53
CA GLN A 811 42.66 -6.93 61.59
C GLN A 811 42.19 -8.34 61.96
N TYR A 812 41.07 -8.45 62.68
CA TYR A 812 40.61 -9.73 63.23
C TYR A 812 39.14 -9.98 62.91
N GLY A 813 38.78 -11.24 62.69
CA GLY A 813 37.37 -11.64 62.74
C GLY A 813 36.85 -11.50 64.17
N ILE A 814 37.49 -12.18 65.13
CA ILE A 814 37.21 -12.03 66.57
C ILE A 814 38.48 -11.74 67.35
N TYR A 815 38.44 -10.76 68.26
CA TYR A 815 39.56 -10.36 69.12
C TYR A 815 39.20 -10.42 70.61
N ILE A 816 39.91 -11.27 71.36
CA ILE A 816 39.71 -11.50 72.79
C ILE A 816 41.03 -11.33 73.56
N PRO A 817 41.30 -10.13 74.11
CA PRO A 817 42.49 -9.85 74.90
C PRO A 817 42.32 -10.28 76.36
N ALA A 818 43.44 -10.44 77.08
CA ALA A 818 43.48 -10.68 78.52
C ALA A 818 44.11 -9.49 79.30
N PRO A 819 43.50 -8.29 79.31
CA PRO A 819 44.12 -7.12 79.93
C PRO A 819 44.16 -7.24 81.46
N ASN A 820 45.35 -7.33 82.07
CA ASN A 820 45.59 -7.18 83.52
C ASN A 820 44.61 -7.95 84.44
N ASN A 821 44.37 -9.25 84.21
CA ASN A 821 43.39 -10.10 84.94
C ASN A 821 41.92 -9.70 84.78
N LYS A 822 41.57 -8.91 83.78
CA LYS A 822 40.18 -8.58 83.42
C LYS A 822 39.64 -9.56 82.38
N GLU A 823 39.56 -10.82 82.78
CA GLU A 823 39.44 -11.95 81.85
C GLU A 823 38.06 -12.02 81.16
N ASN A 824 38.09 -12.17 79.83
CA ASN A 824 36.96 -12.35 78.92
C ASN A 824 36.72 -13.86 78.67
N ASN A 825 36.31 -14.58 79.71
CA ASN A 825 36.25 -16.05 79.73
C ASN A 825 34.85 -16.63 79.54
N ASN A 826 34.83 -17.93 79.25
CA ASN A 826 33.65 -18.79 79.20
C ASN A 826 32.64 -18.35 78.14
N ASN A 827 33.10 -17.69 77.07
CA ASN A 827 32.28 -17.43 75.91
C ASN A 827 32.27 -18.67 75.00
N GLN A 828 31.14 -18.89 74.34
CA GLN A 828 30.90 -19.99 73.42
C GLN A 828 30.96 -19.44 72.00
N LEU A 829 31.89 -19.93 71.19
CA LEU A 829 32.19 -19.46 69.83
C LEU A 829 32.24 -20.65 68.87
N ASP A 830 31.10 -21.04 68.30
CA ASP A 830 31.00 -22.18 67.38
C ASP A 830 30.13 -21.85 66.15
N HIS A 831 30.26 -22.62 65.08
CA HIS A 831 29.55 -22.44 63.82
C HIS A 831 29.73 -21.06 63.16
N ASN A 832 30.83 -20.36 63.39
CA ASN A 832 31.10 -19.09 62.70
C ASN A 832 31.96 -19.32 61.45
N ASN A 833 31.82 -18.43 60.46
CA ASN A 833 32.61 -18.44 59.23
C ASN A 833 33.67 -17.34 59.26
N PHE A 834 34.95 -17.73 59.20
CA PHE A 834 36.08 -16.80 59.13
C PHE A 834 36.73 -16.84 57.75
N MET A 835 36.73 -15.71 57.04
CA MET A 835 37.24 -15.63 55.66
C MET A 835 37.98 -14.31 55.39
N ASP A 836 39.18 -14.36 54.81
CA ASP A 836 39.92 -13.22 54.31
C ASP A 836 40.14 -12.10 55.36
N ASN A 837 40.31 -12.46 56.63
CA ASN A 837 40.61 -11.49 57.69
C ASN A 837 42.11 -11.17 57.74
N GLY A 838 42.47 -9.90 57.96
CA GLY A 838 43.81 -9.37 57.67
C GLY A 838 44.96 -9.91 58.53
N LEU A 839 44.96 -9.62 59.84
CA LEU A 839 46.04 -10.04 60.76
C LEU A 839 45.89 -11.50 61.20
N SER A 840 44.68 -11.91 61.56
CA SER A 840 44.32 -13.29 61.89
C SER A 840 42.80 -13.46 61.85
N ASN A 841 42.31 -14.66 61.59
CA ASN A 841 40.88 -14.96 61.70
C ASN A 841 40.35 -14.75 63.13
N ALA A 842 41.10 -15.21 64.12
CA ALA A 842 40.79 -14.98 65.53
C ALA A 842 42.05 -14.76 66.37
N TYR A 843 41.87 -14.06 67.50
CA TYR A 843 42.87 -13.89 68.55
C TYR A 843 42.22 -14.07 69.92
N ASP A 844 42.79 -14.91 70.78
CA ASP A 844 42.24 -15.20 72.11
C ASP A 844 43.34 -15.53 73.13
N GLU A 845 43.50 -14.66 74.12
CA GLU A 845 44.39 -14.83 75.28
C GLU A 845 43.68 -15.38 76.52
N CYS A 846 42.36 -15.52 76.47
CA CYS A 846 41.49 -15.90 77.59
C CYS A 846 41.12 -17.39 77.53
N ASN A 847 40.21 -17.83 78.39
CA ASN A 847 39.70 -19.21 78.41
C ASN A 847 38.29 -19.24 77.81
N ASN A 848 38.18 -19.55 76.51
CA ASN A 848 36.89 -19.63 75.79
C ASN A 848 36.75 -20.97 75.08
N ILE A 849 35.51 -21.28 74.68
CA ILE A 849 35.14 -22.54 74.04
C ILE A 849 34.88 -22.25 72.56
N TRP A 850 35.61 -22.92 71.69
CA TRP A 850 35.59 -22.68 70.24
C TRP A 850 34.87 -23.80 69.45
N ASP A 851 34.09 -24.63 70.16
CA ASP A 851 33.33 -25.76 69.64
C ASP A 851 32.13 -26.12 70.55
N ASP A 852 31.15 -26.85 70.02
CA ASP A 852 29.98 -27.31 70.80
C ASP A 852 30.16 -28.71 71.45
N GLY A 853 31.37 -29.26 71.41
CA GLY A 853 31.70 -30.62 71.79
C GLY A 853 31.69 -31.62 70.62
N SER A 854 31.20 -31.22 69.46
CA SER A 854 31.16 -32.03 68.23
C SER A 854 31.46 -31.27 66.94
N GLN A 855 31.24 -29.96 66.91
CA GLN A 855 31.35 -29.08 65.76
C GLN A 855 31.97 -27.75 66.17
N GLY A 856 32.86 -27.23 65.34
CA GLY A 856 33.66 -26.02 65.57
C GLY A 856 33.25 -24.87 64.67
N ASN A 857 34.23 -24.16 64.12
CA ASN A 857 34.06 -23.04 63.20
C ASN A 857 34.67 -23.36 61.83
N TYR A 858 34.29 -22.59 60.82
CA TYR A 858 34.95 -22.61 59.50
C TYR A 858 36.09 -21.59 59.46
N TRP A 859 37.24 -22.02 58.96
CA TRP A 859 38.43 -21.18 58.82
C TRP A 859 38.99 -21.33 57.40
N ASP A 860 39.14 -20.22 56.68
CA ASP A 860 39.71 -20.22 55.32
C ASP A 860 41.20 -20.62 55.25
N ASP A 861 41.91 -20.54 56.38
CA ASP A 861 43.29 -20.97 56.54
C ASP A 861 43.43 -22.40 57.14
N TYR A 862 42.32 -23.10 57.39
CA TYR A 862 42.35 -24.50 57.78
C TYR A 862 42.73 -25.39 56.59
N THR A 863 43.73 -26.26 56.81
CA THR A 863 44.32 -27.12 55.76
C THR A 863 43.97 -28.59 55.92
N GLY A 864 43.12 -28.95 56.88
CA GLY A 864 42.70 -30.32 57.10
C GLY A 864 41.74 -30.82 56.04
N SER A 865 41.58 -32.15 55.95
CA SER A 865 40.71 -32.81 54.97
C SER A 865 39.58 -33.57 55.63
N ASP A 866 38.37 -33.42 55.10
CA ASP A 866 37.20 -34.23 55.43
C ASP A 866 37.25 -35.55 54.62
N THR A 867 37.58 -36.64 55.29
CA THR A 867 37.76 -37.97 54.69
C THR A 867 36.48 -38.79 54.76
N ASN A 868 35.65 -38.55 55.78
CA ASN A 868 34.45 -39.30 56.06
C ASN A 868 33.19 -38.69 55.38
N GLY A 869 33.29 -37.43 54.93
CA GLY A 869 32.28 -36.68 54.19
C GLY A 869 31.22 -35.98 55.05
N ASP A 870 31.47 -35.78 56.35
CA ASP A 870 30.54 -35.14 57.30
C ASP A 870 30.67 -33.61 57.39
N GLY A 871 31.61 -33.01 56.65
CA GLY A 871 31.88 -31.58 56.61
C GLY A 871 32.91 -31.10 57.66
N ILE A 872 33.44 -31.99 58.50
CA ILE A 872 34.41 -31.68 59.56
C ILE A 872 35.80 -32.22 59.19
N GLY A 873 36.87 -31.52 59.56
CA GLY A 873 38.24 -31.97 59.30
C GLY A 873 38.65 -33.21 60.10
N ASP A 874 38.96 -34.33 59.42
CA ASP A 874 39.34 -35.62 60.05
C ASP A 874 40.83 -35.77 60.40
N THR A 875 41.68 -34.81 60.02
CA THR A 875 43.14 -34.99 60.01
C THR A 875 43.83 -35.03 61.40
N ASN A 876 43.10 -35.08 62.52
CA ASN A 876 43.60 -34.90 63.90
C ASN A 876 44.44 -33.62 64.08
N ILE A 877 44.16 -32.59 63.27
CA ILE A 877 44.78 -31.27 63.37
C ILE A 877 43.68 -30.32 63.85
N PRO A 878 43.64 -30.00 65.16
CA PRO A 878 42.86 -28.86 65.66
C PRO A 878 43.35 -27.56 65.01
N HIS A 879 42.45 -26.61 64.80
CA HIS A 879 42.84 -25.26 64.42
C HIS A 879 43.25 -24.48 65.69
N ASN A 880 44.49 -23.98 65.75
CA ASN A 880 44.98 -23.25 66.91
C ASN A 880 44.57 -21.77 66.83
N ILE A 881 44.01 -21.24 67.92
CA ILE A 881 43.66 -19.82 68.00
C ILE A 881 44.89 -19.01 68.44
N VAL A 882 45.19 -17.92 67.73
CA VAL A 882 46.37 -17.09 68.00
C VAL A 882 46.24 -16.38 69.36
N GLY A 883 47.32 -16.26 70.13
CA GLY A 883 47.38 -15.47 71.38
C GLY A 883 47.41 -16.29 72.67
N GLY A 884 46.78 -17.47 72.70
CA GLY A 884 46.63 -18.29 73.90
C GLY A 884 46.67 -19.80 73.63
N PRO A 885 46.25 -20.64 74.60
CA PRO A 885 46.25 -22.09 74.46
C PRO A 885 44.98 -22.67 73.80
N ASN A 886 44.04 -21.83 73.35
CA ASN A 886 42.76 -22.30 72.82
C ASN A 886 42.88 -22.90 71.42
N THR A 887 42.05 -23.90 71.15
CA THR A 887 42.01 -24.61 69.87
C THR A 887 40.57 -24.93 69.52
N ASP A 888 40.25 -24.94 68.23
CA ASP A 888 39.04 -25.54 67.68
C ASP A 888 39.35 -27.00 67.28
N PRO A 889 38.86 -28.00 68.01
CA PRO A 889 39.08 -29.41 67.72
C PRO A 889 38.25 -29.97 66.55
N TYR A 890 37.19 -29.29 66.13
CA TYR A 890 36.23 -29.78 65.13
C TYR A 890 35.98 -28.75 63.99
N PRO A 891 37.03 -28.24 63.33
CA PRO A 891 36.89 -27.21 62.31
C PRO A 891 36.14 -27.72 61.07
N PHE A 892 35.24 -26.91 60.55
CA PHE A 892 34.53 -27.17 59.30
C PHE A 892 35.45 -26.99 58.08
N VAL A 893 35.26 -27.82 57.04
CA VAL A 893 36.01 -27.69 55.77
C VAL A 893 35.30 -26.82 54.72
N ASN A 894 34.04 -26.45 54.95
CA ASN A 894 33.28 -25.52 54.13
C ASN A 894 32.54 -24.52 55.04
N PRO A 895 32.22 -23.29 54.55
CA PRO A 895 31.40 -22.35 55.30
C PRO A 895 30.05 -22.95 55.69
N VAL A 896 29.59 -22.66 56.91
CA VAL A 896 28.34 -23.14 57.52
C VAL A 896 27.18 -22.18 57.40
#